data_AF-A0A9Q9D7Y8-F1
#
_entry.id   AF-A0A9Q9D7Y8-F1
#
_cell.length_a   1.000
_cell.length_b   1.000
_cell.length_c   1.000
_cell.angle_alpha   90.00
_cell.angle_beta   90.00
_cell.angle_gamma   90.00
#
_symmetry.space_group_name_H-M   'P 1'
#
loop_
_entity.id
_entity.type
_entity.pdbx_description
1 polymer ?
#
loop_
_entity_poly.entity_id
_entity_poly.type
_entity_poly.pdbx_seq_one_letter_code
_entity_poly.pdbx_strand_id
1 'polypeptide(L)'
;MEAVRAERRLVAILAVDVVGYSRLMEADEARTLAAIKAWRCDIFDPLMQDYHGRIVKLMGDGAIVEFGSVVDAVACAVASQNRVAARQADIPREHRLLLRMGINLGDVVVEGDDLLGDGVNVAARLEQMCEPGGLFVSGTAFDHLQGKFELPLEFIGEHHVKNIQRPVRVYRVQFDGDFKSRRFTFETLRGWRIAAALAVIVATGLAATWLVQRRESVEPASVARSALPLPQTPSIAVLPFENLSSDSAQSYFADGMTDDLITELSKLSGIFVIARNSTFAYKGKPTKAQQVGAELGVHYILEGSVRREGNQVRVNAQLIDAIDGHHLWAERYDGEMSGVFGLQDKVIGQIVSTLSVKLTSAEKNVAAVPETMNPKAYDTLLRGWEHLRRDSEAETVAASAFFQKAIVLDPHYSRAYASLAAANWRASILSWDYSRREAASRNLARNLAKAMERPTPLAYAVSAQVLAQQGRYDEAFAAIDRAMTLAPNDPDNHVGMARILNATGRATEAEQEARLAMRFDPHPTRATLRMLAVSLFSQGKYDEAAATYERVLEKSSELLGDYATLTSSYGHLGRTGDIQRLVDQYNKLATSSLGDPLTVQESAYDWYGSAFSYHRPYIAQLQEGLRKAGLPEGAGTDLAFDDYAKFMTLTKGELSVERTIKVDVAEVKALLARGVTFIDVRAPLTYDIGHLPKAVNLSLLTALSKESLAKVVGKADEVAFYCQGRNCTHAAYASAKAIAWGYTRVYYFAGGFLEWDDEGYPLVIEVGK
;
A
#
# COMPACT_ATOMS: atom_id res chain seq x y z
N MET A 1 -44.90 -0.23 6.40
CA MET A 1 -44.08 -0.78 5.31
C MET A 1 -44.49 -2.23 5.16
N GLU A 2 -45.20 -2.56 4.07
CA GLU A 2 -45.47 -3.95 3.70
C GLU A 2 -44.14 -4.69 3.52
N ALA A 3 -44.01 -5.85 4.17
CA ALA A 3 -42.83 -6.68 4.03
C ALA A 3 -42.75 -7.19 2.58
N VAL A 4 -41.73 -6.76 1.84
CA VAL A 4 -41.38 -7.36 0.54
C VAL A 4 -41.05 -8.82 0.82
N ARG A 5 -41.97 -9.72 0.49
CA ARG A 5 -41.82 -11.16 0.70
C ARG A 5 -40.88 -11.67 -0.39
N ALA A 6 -39.60 -11.83 -0.05
CA ALA A 6 -38.60 -12.39 -0.96
C ALA A 6 -39.04 -13.79 -1.44
N GLU A 7 -39.13 -13.98 -2.75
CA GLU A 7 -39.58 -15.24 -3.35
C GLU A 7 -38.45 -16.27 -3.26
N ARG A 8 -38.67 -17.36 -2.52
CA ARG A 8 -37.73 -18.47 -2.40
C ARG A 8 -38.15 -19.60 -3.32
N ARG A 9 -37.18 -20.15 -4.06
CA ARG A 9 -37.39 -21.29 -4.96
C ARG A 9 -36.29 -22.32 -4.77
N LEU A 10 -36.65 -23.60 -4.87
CA LEU A 10 -35.71 -24.71 -4.89
C LEU A 10 -35.33 -24.97 -6.35
N VAL A 11 -34.05 -24.76 -6.69
CA VAL A 11 -33.58 -24.83 -8.09
C VAL A 11 -32.25 -25.57 -8.18
N ALA A 12 -31.95 -26.11 -9.37
CA ALA A 12 -30.66 -26.71 -9.66
C ALA A 12 -29.71 -25.64 -10.21
N ILE A 13 -28.52 -25.55 -9.66
CA ILE A 13 -27.55 -24.49 -9.97
C ILE A 13 -26.28 -25.14 -10.47
N LEU A 14 -25.88 -24.77 -11.69
CA LEU A 14 -24.61 -25.13 -12.30
C LEU A 14 -23.66 -23.95 -12.22
N ALA A 15 -22.51 -24.14 -11.57
CA ALA A 15 -21.36 -23.26 -11.68
C ALA A 15 -20.34 -23.88 -12.63
N VAL A 16 -19.82 -23.09 -13.58
CA VAL A 16 -18.79 -23.51 -14.53
C VAL A 16 -17.67 -22.47 -14.58
N ASP A 17 -16.43 -22.95 -14.69
CA ASP A 17 -15.21 -22.14 -14.84
C ASP A 17 -14.23 -22.74 -15.85
N VAL A 18 -13.43 -21.90 -16.51
CA VAL A 18 -12.38 -22.31 -17.45
C VAL A 18 -11.03 -22.36 -16.73
N VAL A 19 -10.44 -23.55 -16.66
CA VAL A 19 -9.19 -23.79 -15.94
C VAL A 19 -8.01 -23.03 -16.54
N GLY A 20 -7.37 -22.21 -15.71
CA GLY A 20 -6.13 -21.52 -16.07
C GLY A 20 -6.33 -20.39 -17.07
N TYR A 21 -7.53 -19.79 -17.11
CA TYR A 21 -7.86 -18.67 -17.99
C TYR A 21 -6.81 -17.55 -17.96
N SER A 22 -6.39 -17.08 -16.79
CA SER A 22 -5.40 -16.01 -16.66
C SER A 22 -4.05 -16.37 -17.30
N ARG A 23 -3.61 -17.63 -17.20
CA ARG A 23 -2.37 -18.11 -17.83
C ARG A 23 -2.50 -18.20 -19.36
N LEU A 24 -3.68 -18.62 -19.86
CA LEU A 24 -3.95 -18.67 -21.29
C LEU A 24 -4.02 -17.26 -21.89
N MET A 25 -4.60 -16.31 -21.16
CA MET A 25 -4.64 -14.89 -21.52
C MET A 25 -3.27 -14.23 -21.58
N GLU A 26 -2.39 -14.52 -20.61
CA GLU A 26 -1.00 -14.02 -20.59
C GLU A 26 -0.17 -14.60 -21.74
N ALA A 27 -0.42 -15.86 -22.11
CA ALA A 27 0.30 -16.52 -23.20
C ALA A 27 -0.12 -16.03 -24.60
N ASP A 28 -1.42 -15.84 -24.83
CA ASP A 28 -1.97 -15.35 -26.10
C ASP A 28 -3.42 -14.84 -25.90
N GLU A 29 -3.54 -13.53 -25.69
CA GLU A 29 -4.82 -12.85 -25.45
C GLU A 29 -5.81 -13.02 -26.61
N ALA A 30 -5.34 -12.80 -27.85
CA ALA A 30 -6.21 -12.80 -29.02
C ALA A 30 -6.80 -14.20 -29.30
N ARG A 31 -5.97 -15.25 -29.16
CA ARG A 31 -6.39 -16.64 -29.35
C ARG A 31 -7.31 -17.11 -28.24
N THR A 32 -7.03 -16.75 -26.99
CA THR A 32 -7.82 -17.17 -25.83
C THR A 32 -9.21 -16.53 -25.85
N LEU A 33 -9.30 -15.22 -26.15
CA LEU A 33 -10.58 -14.54 -26.33
C LEU A 33 -11.40 -15.13 -27.48
N ALA A 34 -10.77 -15.47 -28.60
CA ALA A 34 -11.46 -16.13 -29.72
C ALA A 34 -11.98 -17.53 -29.33
N ALA A 35 -11.18 -18.30 -28.60
CA ALA A 35 -11.55 -19.65 -28.17
C ALA A 35 -12.71 -19.67 -27.16
N ILE A 36 -12.75 -18.70 -26.23
CA ILE A 36 -13.86 -18.55 -25.27
C ILE A 36 -15.11 -18.04 -25.96
N LYS A 37 -14.99 -17.08 -26.87
CA LYS A 37 -16.12 -16.60 -27.67
C LYS A 37 -16.74 -17.73 -28.50
N ALA A 38 -15.91 -18.57 -29.12
CA ALA A 38 -16.37 -19.75 -29.86
C ALA A 38 -17.01 -20.81 -28.96
N TRP A 39 -16.43 -21.07 -27.77
CA TRP A 39 -17.06 -21.96 -26.79
C TRP A 39 -18.44 -21.44 -26.37
N ARG A 40 -18.56 -20.15 -26.07
CA ARG A 40 -19.80 -19.53 -25.62
C ARG A 40 -20.88 -19.59 -26.71
N CYS A 41 -20.58 -19.13 -27.92
CA CYS A 41 -21.56 -19.07 -29.01
C CYS A 41 -21.91 -20.45 -29.58
N ASP A 42 -20.95 -21.37 -29.68
CA ASP A 42 -21.17 -22.61 -30.42
C ASP A 42 -21.48 -23.83 -29.54
N ILE A 43 -21.16 -23.76 -28.24
CA ILE A 43 -21.38 -24.87 -27.30
C ILE A 43 -22.31 -24.44 -26.17
N PHE A 44 -21.94 -23.40 -25.43
CA PHE A 44 -22.63 -23.08 -24.17
C PHE A 44 -24.05 -22.54 -24.41
N ASP A 45 -24.20 -21.50 -25.24
CA ASP A 45 -25.51 -20.87 -25.48
C ASP A 45 -26.54 -21.83 -26.12
N PRO A 46 -26.20 -22.68 -27.12
CA PRO A 46 -27.12 -23.69 -27.64
C PRO A 46 -27.55 -24.73 -26.59
N LEU A 47 -26.62 -25.17 -25.74
CA LEU A 47 -26.92 -26.15 -24.69
C LEU A 47 -27.87 -25.58 -23.62
N MET A 48 -27.80 -24.27 -23.35
CA MET A 48 -28.76 -23.63 -22.44
C MET A 48 -30.18 -23.68 -23.01
N GLN A 49 -30.34 -23.56 -24.34
CA GLN A 49 -31.64 -23.69 -24.99
C GLN A 49 -32.12 -25.15 -24.98
N ASP A 50 -31.26 -26.09 -25.38
CA ASP A 50 -31.58 -27.52 -25.49
C ASP A 50 -31.99 -28.13 -24.13
N TYR A 51 -31.34 -27.71 -23.05
CA TYR A 51 -31.54 -28.24 -21.68
C TYR A 51 -32.23 -27.26 -20.73
N HIS A 52 -32.86 -26.21 -21.26
CA HIS A 52 -33.72 -25.30 -20.49
C HIS A 52 -33.00 -24.61 -19.32
N GLY A 53 -31.73 -24.27 -19.53
CA GLY A 53 -30.91 -23.51 -18.59
C GLY A 53 -31.12 -22.00 -18.74
N ARG A 54 -31.29 -21.30 -17.63
CA ARG A 54 -31.30 -19.83 -17.57
C ARG A 54 -29.97 -19.34 -17.03
N ILE A 55 -29.22 -18.59 -17.84
CA ILE A 55 -27.97 -17.96 -17.38
C ILE A 55 -28.34 -16.83 -16.41
N VAL A 56 -27.90 -16.98 -15.17
CA VAL A 56 -28.13 -16.00 -14.09
C VAL A 56 -27.01 -14.97 -14.08
N LYS A 57 -25.76 -15.44 -14.22
CA LYS A 57 -24.59 -14.57 -14.16
C LYS A 57 -23.45 -15.07 -15.03
N LEU A 58 -22.78 -14.15 -15.71
CA LEU A 58 -21.57 -14.40 -16.48
C LEU A 58 -20.38 -13.76 -15.77
N MET A 59 -19.29 -14.50 -15.65
CA MET A 59 -18.07 -14.09 -14.92
C MET A 59 -16.86 -13.96 -15.85
N GLY A 60 -17.07 -13.77 -17.16
CA GLY A 60 -16.00 -13.67 -18.15
C GLY A 60 -15.54 -15.05 -18.64
N ASP A 61 -14.88 -15.80 -17.77
CA ASP A 61 -14.39 -17.17 -17.97
C ASP A 61 -15.27 -18.25 -17.31
N GLY A 62 -16.23 -17.84 -16.49
CA GLY A 62 -17.21 -18.73 -15.87
C GLY A 62 -18.67 -18.28 -16.03
N ALA A 63 -19.60 -19.13 -15.61
CA ALA A 63 -21.03 -18.84 -15.60
C ALA A 63 -21.75 -19.53 -14.44
N ILE A 64 -22.83 -18.89 -13.97
CA ILE A 64 -23.82 -19.46 -13.06
C ILE A 64 -25.13 -19.61 -13.82
N VAL A 65 -25.66 -20.82 -13.86
CA VAL A 65 -26.86 -21.18 -14.60
C VAL A 65 -27.86 -21.86 -13.68
N GLU A 66 -29.12 -21.47 -13.81
CA GLU A 66 -30.25 -22.07 -13.13
C GLU A 66 -30.97 -23.05 -14.06
N PHE A 67 -31.36 -24.20 -13.50
CA PHE A 67 -32.20 -25.19 -14.16
C PHE A 67 -33.40 -25.52 -13.27
N GLY A 68 -34.56 -25.70 -13.91
CA GLY A 68 -35.76 -26.23 -13.24
C GLY A 68 -35.66 -27.72 -12.89
N SER A 69 -34.65 -28.43 -13.41
CA SER A 69 -34.44 -29.86 -13.27
C SER A 69 -32.97 -30.18 -13.02
N VAL A 70 -32.68 -31.00 -12.00
CA VAL A 70 -31.32 -31.49 -11.73
C VAL A 70 -30.84 -32.40 -12.86
N VAL A 71 -31.74 -33.16 -13.49
CA VAL A 71 -31.39 -34.05 -14.61
C VAL A 71 -30.92 -33.23 -15.81
N ASP A 72 -31.61 -32.12 -16.11
CA ASP A 72 -31.23 -31.25 -17.23
C ASP A 72 -29.91 -30.53 -16.95
N ALA A 73 -29.69 -30.08 -15.70
CA ALA A 73 -28.43 -29.48 -15.28
C ALA A 73 -27.24 -30.43 -15.50
N VAL A 74 -27.38 -31.69 -15.08
CA VAL A 74 -26.32 -32.70 -15.22
C VAL A 74 -26.14 -33.12 -16.67
N ALA A 75 -27.22 -33.33 -17.42
CA ALA A 75 -27.14 -33.67 -18.84
C ALA A 75 -26.49 -32.54 -19.66
N CYS A 76 -26.83 -31.29 -19.37
CA CYS A 76 -26.22 -30.10 -19.98
C CYS A 76 -24.73 -29.99 -19.67
N ALA A 77 -24.35 -30.19 -18.40
CA ALA A 77 -22.95 -30.18 -17.97
C ALA A 77 -22.15 -31.30 -18.66
N VAL A 78 -22.70 -32.50 -18.76
CA VAL A 78 -22.05 -33.63 -19.44
C VAL A 78 -21.92 -33.38 -20.95
N ALA A 79 -22.96 -32.88 -21.60
CA ALA A 79 -22.92 -32.51 -23.01
C ALA A 79 -21.88 -31.41 -23.28
N SER A 80 -21.80 -30.41 -22.39
CA SER A 80 -20.80 -29.33 -22.44
C SER A 80 -19.39 -29.91 -22.36
N GLN A 81 -19.15 -30.80 -21.40
CA GLN A 81 -17.83 -31.42 -21.17
C GLN A 81 -17.38 -32.24 -22.38
N ASN A 82 -18.29 -33.05 -22.96
CA ASN A 82 -18.00 -33.88 -24.13
C ASN A 82 -17.75 -33.05 -25.39
N ARG A 83 -18.54 -31.99 -25.64
CA ARG A 83 -18.35 -31.12 -26.81
C ARG A 83 -17.04 -30.33 -26.71
N VAL A 84 -16.67 -29.86 -25.52
CA VAL A 84 -15.37 -29.19 -25.30
C VAL A 84 -14.22 -30.17 -25.47
N ALA A 85 -14.29 -31.37 -24.87
CA ALA A 85 -13.26 -32.38 -25.02
C ALA A 85 -13.04 -32.78 -26.49
N ALA A 86 -14.11 -32.92 -27.28
CA ALA A 86 -14.02 -33.22 -28.70
C ALA A 86 -13.34 -32.10 -29.52
N ARG A 87 -13.71 -30.83 -29.28
CA ARG A 87 -13.09 -29.69 -30.00
C ARG A 87 -11.64 -29.43 -29.60
N GLN A 88 -11.25 -29.83 -28.38
CA GLN A 88 -9.92 -29.63 -27.84
C GLN A 88 -8.98 -30.83 -28.08
N ALA A 89 -9.45 -31.88 -28.75
CA ALA A 89 -8.69 -33.11 -28.98
C ALA A 89 -7.39 -32.86 -29.78
N ASP A 90 -7.47 -32.01 -30.80
CA ASP A 90 -6.35 -31.69 -31.71
C ASP A 90 -5.49 -30.51 -31.25
N ILE A 91 -5.84 -29.87 -30.12
CA ILE A 91 -5.11 -28.73 -29.55
C ILE A 91 -4.01 -29.25 -28.60
N PRO A 92 -2.78 -28.71 -28.62
CA PRO A 92 -1.72 -29.08 -27.68
C PRO A 92 -2.17 -28.90 -26.22
N ARG A 93 -1.77 -29.82 -25.32
CA ARG A 93 -2.25 -29.88 -23.93
C ARG A 93 -2.10 -28.56 -23.16
N GLU A 94 -1.05 -27.80 -23.44
CA GLU A 94 -0.78 -26.50 -22.80
C GLU A 94 -1.74 -25.37 -23.19
N HIS A 95 -2.49 -25.56 -24.28
CA HIS A 95 -3.45 -24.60 -24.85
C HIS A 95 -4.90 -25.09 -24.84
N ARG A 96 -5.19 -26.26 -24.24
CA ARG A 96 -6.55 -26.81 -24.18
C ARG A 96 -7.40 -26.03 -23.19
N LEU A 97 -8.63 -25.71 -23.60
CA LEU A 97 -9.66 -25.27 -22.65
C LEU A 97 -10.19 -26.49 -21.90
N LEU A 98 -10.12 -26.44 -20.57
CA LEU A 98 -10.71 -27.44 -19.68
C LEU A 98 -11.72 -26.72 -18.79
N LEU A 99 -12.90 -27.33 -18.62
CA LEU A 99 -13.94 -26.80 -17.74
C LEU A 99 -13.90 -27.50 -16.39
N ARG A 100 -14.20 -26.76 -15.33
CA ARG A 100 -14.63 -27.30 -14.04
C ARG A 100 -16.10 -27.00 -13.86
N MET A 101 -16.85 -27.96 -13.33
CA MET A 101 -18.28 -27.81 -13.13
C MET A 101 -18.72 -28.34 -11.77
N GLY A 102 -19.64 -27.61 -11.14
CA GLY A 102 -20.25 -27.96 -9.86
C GLY A 102 -21.76 -27.78 -9.93
N ILE A 103 -22.53 -28.81 -9.55
CA ILE A 103 -23.99 -28.78 -9.52
C ILE A 103 -24.49 -28.95 -8.08
N ASN A 104 -25.38 -28.04 -7.67
CA ASN A 104 -26.09 -28.16 -6.41
C ASN A 104 -27.60 -27.95 -6.59
N LEU A 105 -28.40 -28.72 -5.85
CA LEU A 105 -29.82 -28.45 -5.65
C LEU A 105 -30.02 -27.80 -4.28
N GLY A 106 -30.55 -26.57 -4.25
CA GLY A 106 -30.72 -25.83 -2.99
C GLY A 106 -31.70 -24.67 -3.10
N ASP A 107 -32.19 -24.22 -1.94
CA ASP A 107 -33.07 -23.05 -1.85
C ASP A 107 -32.28 -21.78 -2.16
N VAL A 108 -32.86 -20.94 -3.02
CA VAL A 108 -32.34 -19.62 -3.38
C VAL A 108 -33.43 -18.57 -3.25
N VAL A 109 -33.03 -17.34 -2.99
CA VAL A 109 -33.86 -16.14 -3.07
C VAL A 109 -33.68 -15.54 -4.45
N VAL A 110 -34.78 -15.32 -5.16
CA VAL A 110 -34.78 -14.66 -6.47
C VAL A 110 -34.92 -13.15 -6.25
N GLU A 111 -33.93 -12.38 -6.69
CA GLU A 111 -33.95 -10.91 -6.66
C GLU A 111 -33.72 -10.37 -8.07
N GLY A 112 -34.81 -10.03 -8.77
CA GLY A 112 -34.77 -9.65 -10.18
C GLY A 112 -34.30 -10.81 -11.07
N ASP A 113 -33.20 -10.60 -11.79
CA ASP A 113 -32.56 -11.60 -12.65
C ASP A 113 -31.42 -12.38 -11.97
N ASP A 114 -31.11 -12.09 -10.69
CA ASP A 114 -30.02 -12.75 -9.94
C ASP A 114 -30.54 -13.79 -8.92
N LEU A 115 -29.67 -14.73 -8.54
CA LEU A 115 -29.93 -15.74 -7.51
C LEU A 115 -29.00 -15.54 -6.31
N LEU A 116 -29.59 -15.40 -5.12
CA LEU A 116 -28.85 -15.22 -3.88
C LEU A 116 -29.16 -16.34 -2.88
N GLY A 117 -28.14 -16.84 -2.20
CA GLY A 117 -28.30 -17.81 -1.11
C GLY A 117 -27.24 -18.90 -1.08
N ASP A 118 -27.31 -19.73 -0.05
CA ASP A 118 -26.34 -20.80 0.20
C ASP A 118 -26.27 -21.81 -0.96
N GLY A 119 -27.38 -22.02 -1.68
CA GLY A 119 -27.45 -22.91 -2.83
C GLY A 119 -26.43 -22.57 -3.92
N VAL A 120 -26.23 -21.28 -4.22
CA VAL A 120 -25.26 -20.79 -5.21
C VAL A 120 -23.82 -20.97 -4.71
N ASN A 121 -23.60 -20.68 -3.43
CA ASN A 121 -22.27 -20.83 -2.80
C ASN A 121 -21.79 -22.29 -2.80
N VAL A 122 -22.68 -23.26 -2.61
CA VAL A 122 -22.34 -24.69 -2.71
C VAL A 122 -21.95 -25.05 -4.14
N ALA A 123 -22.72 -24.66 -5.15
CA ALA A 123 -22.42 -24.98 -6.56
C ALA A 123 -21.04 -24.45 -6.97
N ALA A 124 -20.76 -23.18 -6.66
CA ALA A 124 -19.46 -22.56 -6.93
C ALA A 124 -18.31 -23.26 -6.20
N ARG A 125 -18.53 -23.75 -4.97
CA ARG A 125 -17.48 -24.48 -4.25
C ARG A 125 -17.23 -25.87 -4.80
N LEU A 126 -18.27 -26.56 -5.24
CA LEU A 126 -18.14 -27.85 -5.91
C LEU A 126 -17.34 -27.71 -7.19
N GLU A 127 -17.58 -26.66 -7.98
CA GLU A 127 -16.79 -26.31 -9.15
C GLU A 127 -15.30 -26.10 -8.78
N GLN A 128 -15.00 -25.25 -7.78
CA GLN A 128 -13.63 -24.96 -7.37
C GLN A 128 -12.84 -26.19 -6.91
N MET A 129 -13.50 -27.14 -6.23
CA MET A 129 -12.91 -28.40 -5.78
C MET A 129 -12.78 -29.43 -6.89
N CYS A 130 -13.49 -29.23 -8.00
CA CYS A 130 -13.52 -30.16 -9.11
C CYS A 130 -12.16 -30.18 -9.83
N GLU A 131 -11.75 -31.37 -10.23
CA GLU A 131 -10.56 -31.54 -11.06
C GLU A 131 -10.79 -30.99 -12.49
N PRO A 132 -9.75 -30.47 -13.17
CA PRO A 132 -9.90 -29.98 -14.55
C PRO A 132 -10.53 -31.02 -15.47
N GLY A 133 -11.63 -30.66 -16.10
CA GLY A 133 -12.41 -31.54 -16.97
C GLY A 133 -13.46 -32.39 -16.25
N GLY A 134 -13.63 -32.23 -14.95
CA GLY A 134 -14.58 -32.99 -14.14
C GLY A 134 -15.90 -32.26 -13.86
N LEU A 135 -16.85 -33.03 -13.31
CA LEU A 135 -18.15 -32.55 -12.83
C LEU A 135 -18.45 -33.12 -11.45
N PHE A 136 -18.63 -32.22 -10.47
CA PHE A 136 -19.02 -32.57 -9.09
C PHE A 136 -20.49 -32.21 -8.84
N VAL A 137 -21.17 -33.08 -8.10
CA VAL A 137 -22.60 -32.96 -7.77
C VAL A 137 -22.78 -33.06 -6.26
N SER A 138 -23.59 -32.19 -5.69
CA SER A 138 -23.93 -32.21 -4.26
C SER A 138 -24.78 -33.43 -3.91
N GLY A 139 -24.79 -33.81 -2.63
CA GLY A 139 -25.63 -34.91 -2.15
C GLY A 139 -27.12 -34.68 -2.37
N THR A 140 -27.60 -33.45 -2.27
CA THR A 140 -29.01 -33.11 -2.53
C THR A 140 -29.37 -33.29 -4.00
N ALA A 141 -28.46 -32.94 -4.92
CA ALA A 141 -28.65 -33.20 -6.34
C ALA A 141 -28.52 -34.70 -6.66
N PHE A 142 -27.56 -35.41 -6.05
CA PHE A 142 -27.40 -36.86 -6.18
C PHE A 142 -28.66 -37.63 -5.78
N ASP A 143 -29.26 -37.28 -4.63
CA ASP A 143 -30.48 -37.93 -4.14
C ASP A 143 -31.65 -37.81 -5.16
N HIS A 144 -31.68 -36.74 -5.96
CA HIS A 144 -32.69 -36.50 -6.99
C HIS A 144 -32.36 -37.14 -8.36
N LEU A 145 -31.12 -37.60 -8.56
CA LEU A 145 -30.64 -38.26 -9.78
C LEU A 145 -30.79 -39.79 -9.74
N GLN A 146 -30.98 -40.39 -8.55
CA GLN A 146 -31.05 -41.85 -8.39
C GLN A 146 -32.10 -42.47 -9.32
N GLY A 147 -31.65 -43.36 -10.20
CA GLY A 147 -32.49 -44.08 -11.17
C GLY A 147 -32.93 -43.29 -12.40
N LYS A 148 -32.45 -42.06 -12.59
CA LYS A 148 -32.87 -41.14 -13.68
C LYS A 148 -31.74 -40.67 -14.59
N PHE A 149 -30.49 -41.08 -14.31
CA PHE A 149 -29.31 -40.69 -15.07
C PHE A 149 -28.37 -41.89 -15.25
N GLU A 150 -27.80 -42.05 -16.44
CA GLU A 150 -27.14 -43.29 -16.88
C GLU A 150 -25.64 -43.37 -16.52
N LEU A 151 -25.00 -42.27 -16.12
CA LEU A 151 -23.57 -42.25 -15.79
C LEU A 151 -23.26 -42.62 -14.33
N PRO A 152 -22.15 -43.33 -14.06
CA PRO A 152 -21.75 -43.67 -12.70
C PRO A 152 -21.35 -42.43 -11.89
N LEU A 153 -21.83 -42.38 -10.65
CA LEU A 153 -21.55 -41.33 -9.67
C LEU A 153 -20.71 -41.92 -8.52
N GLU A 154 -19.48 -41.43 -8.35
CA GLU A 154 -18.55 -41.89 -7.31
C GLU A 154 -18.60 -40.96 -6.09
N PHE A 155 -18.74 -41.51 -4.88
CA PHE A 155 -18.70 -40.71 -3.66
C PHE A 155 -17.27 -40.29 -3.30
N ILE A 156 -17.03 -38.98 -3.20
CA ILE A 156 -15.70 -38.39 -2.96
C ILE A 156 -15.48 -38.02 -1.49
N GLY A 157 -16.57 -37.89 -0.71
CA GLY A 157 -16.51 -37.62 0.71
C GLY A 157 -17.46 -36.53 1.17
N GLU A 158 -17.31 -36.16 2.43
CA GLU A 158 -18.04 -35.06 3.08
C GLU A 158 -17.12 -33.84 3.20
N HIS A 159 -17.55 -32.71 2.64
CA HIS A 159 -16.77 -31.48 2.60
C HIS A 159 -17.49 -30.37 3.36
N HIS A 160 -16.74 -29.66 4.22
CA HIS A 160 -17.25 -28.47 4.89
C HIS A 160 -17.14 -27.27 3.94
N VAL A 161 -18.28 -26.67 3.61
CA VAL A 161 -18.36 -25.46 2.79
C VAL A 161 -18.54 -24.26 3.73
N LYS A 162 -17.85 -23.14 3.42
CA LYS A 162 -17.93 -21.90 4.21
C LYS A 162 -19.41 -21.46 4.31
N ASN A 163 -19.85 -21.06 5.50
CA ASN A 163 -21.21 -20.61 5.81
C ASN A 163 -22.31 -21.69 5.84
N ILE A 164 -21.97 -22.99 5.80
CA ILE A 164 -22.93 -24.08 5.94
C ILE A 164 -22.54 -24.95 7.14
N GLN A 165 -23.43 -25.04 8.13
CA GLN A 165 -23.18 -25.75 9.39
C GLN A 165 -23.02 -27.27 9.23
N ARG A 166 -23.55 -27.86 8.14
CA ARG A 166 -23.51 -29.31 7.90
C ARG A 166 -22.57 -29.63 6.73
N PRO A 167 -21.77 -30.70 6.81
CA PRO A 167 -20.94 -31.13 5.69
C PRO A 167 -21.81 -31.50 4.48
N VAL A 168 -21.34 -31.15 3.29
CA VAL A 168 -21.99 -31.47 2.02
C VAL A 168 -21.35 -32.74 1.47
N ARG A 169 -22.16 -33.77 1.21
CA ARG A 169 -21.74 -34.99 0.49
C ARG A 169 -21.44 -34.61 -0.96
N VAL A 170 -20.31 -35.07 -1.51
CA VAL A 170 -19.88 -34.76 -2.88
C VAL A 170 -19.75 -36.03 -3.69
N TYR A 171 -20.27 -35.99 -4.91
CA TYR A 171 -20.21 -37.07 -5.88
C TYR A 171 -19.56 -36.60 -7.19
N ARG A 172 -18.69 -37.42 -7.76
CA ARG A 172 -18.06 -37.18 -9.06
C ARG A 172 -18.80 -37.94 -10.15
N VAL A 173 -19.10 -37.27 -11.27
CA VAL A 173 -19.60 -37.93 -12.48
C VAL A 173 -18.43 -38.54 -13.25
N GLN A 174 -18.52 -39.84 -13.55
CA GLN A 174 -17.53 -40.53 -14.38
C GLN A 174 -17.92 -40.42 -15.86
N PHE A 175 -16.99 -39.97 -16.70
CA PHE A 175 -17.20 -39.82 -18.15
C PHE A 175 -16.67 -41.07 -18.88
N ASP A 176 -17.39 -41.53 -19.91
CA ASP A 176 -16.92 -42.60 -20.80
C ASP A 176 -15.70 -42.12 -21.62
N GLY A 177 -14.52 -42.37 -21.06
CA GLY A 177 -13.27 -41.83 -21.56
C GLY A 177 -12.24 -41.51 -20.48
N ASP A 178 -12.50 -41.88 -19.21
CA ASP A 178 -11.58 -41.75 -18.08
C ASP A 178 -10.12 -42.00 -18.52
N PHE A 179 -9.32 -40.93 -18.38
CA PHE A 179 -7.87 -41.01 -18.46
C PHE A 179 -7.43 -42.04 -17.42
N LYS A 180 -7.22 -43.28 -17.89
CA LYS A 180 -6.78 -44.42 -17.08
C LYS A 180 -5.66 -43.96 -16.14
N SER A 181 -5.97 -43.83 -14.85
CA SER A 181 -4.94 -43.95 -13.84
C SER A 181 -4.34 -45.34 -14.05
N ARG A 182 -3.08 -45.38 -14.46
CA ARG A 182 -2.36 -46.63 -14.73
C ARG A 182 -2.24 -47.39 -13.41
N ARG A 183 -3.17 -48.32 -13.16
CA ARG A 183 -2.93 -49.48 -12.31
C ARG A 183 -1.85 -50.32 -12.98
N PHE A 184 -0.67 -50.36 -12.38
CA PHE A 184 0.35 -51.35 -12.73
C PHE A 184 -0.17 -52.74 -12.38
N THR A 185 -0.37 -53.58 -13.39
CA THR A 185 -0.60 -55.01 -13.22
C THR A 185 0.76 -55.71 -13.13
N PHE A 186 1.01 -56.37 -12.01
CA PHE A 186 1.96 -57.47 -11.94
C PHE A 186 1.14 -58.75 -11.82
N GLU A 187 0.96 -59.44 -12.95
CA GLU A 187 0.59 -60.84 -12.89
C GLU A 187 1.85 -61.71 -12.92
N THR A 188 1.87 -62.59 -11.92
CA THR A 188 2.52 -63.88 -11.77
C THR A 188 3.54 -63.88 -10.64
N LEU A 189 3.28 -64.70 -9.61
CA LEU A 189 4.29 -65.44 -8.83
C LEU A 189 3.56 -66.28 -7.77
N ARG A 190 3.04 -67.44 -8.22
CA ARG A 190 2.64 -68.57 -7.38
C ARG A 190 3.93 -69.17 -6.80
N GLY A 191 4.46 -68.59 -5.72
CA GLY A 191 5.67 -69.11 -5.06
C GLY A 191 6.16 -68.36 -3.82
N TRP A 192 5.77 -67.10 -3.58
CA TRP A 192 6.39 -66.26 -2.55
C TRP A 192 5.65 -66.16 -1.20
N ARG A 193 4.63 -66.99 -0.96
CA ARG A 193 3.80 -66.89 0.26
C ARG A 193 4.55 -67.16 1.57
N ILE A 194 5.69 -67.85 1.55
CA ILE A 194 6.45 -68.17 2.78
C ILE A 194 7.48 -67.08 3.08
N ALA A 195 8.09 -66.47 2.05
CA ALA A 195 8.98 -65.31 2.23
C ALA A 195 8.20 -64.05 2.66
N ALA A 196 6.96 -63.88 2.16
CA ALA A 196 6.10 -62.77 2.52
C ALA A 196 5.69 -62.77 4.00
N ALA A 197 5.52 -63.94 4.63
CA ALA A 197 5.16 -64.02 6.05
C ALA A 197 6.32 -63.55 6.97
N LEU A 198 7.56 -63.95 6.64
CA LEU A 198 8.75 -63.48 7.36
C LEU A 198 9.05 -62.01 7.08
N ALA A 199 8.86 -61.55 5.84
CA ALA A 199 8.96 -60.15 5.49
C ALA A 199 7.88 -59.30 6.17
N VAL A 200 6.68 -59.83 6.40
CA VAL A 200 5.61 -59.14 7.14
C VAL A 200 5.94 -59.03 8.62
N ILE A 201 6.57 -60.03 9.25
CA ILE A 201 7.01 -59.93 10.66
C ILE A 201 8.17 -58.95 10.80
N VAL A 202 9.13 -58.96 9.87
CA VAL A 202 10.21 -57.97 9.85
C VAL A 202 9.67 -56.58 9.49
N ALA A 203 8.68 -56.49 8.60
CA ALA A 203 8.03 -55.23 8.24
C ALA A 203 7.07 -54.74 9.33
N THR A 204 6.46 -55.59 10.17
CA THR A 204 5.68 -55.15 11.33
C THR A 204 6.57 -54.80 12.51
N GLY A 205 7.72 -55.47 12.67
CA GLY A 205 8.78 -55.05 13.59
C GLY A 205 9.37 -53.70 13.18
N LEU A 206 9.71 -53.54 11.89
CA LEU A 206 10.19 -52.28 11.31
C LEU A 206 9.10 -51.21 11.29
N ALA A 207 7.83 -51.55 11.02
CA ALA A 207 6.71 -50.63 11.08
C ALA A 207 6.36 -50.25 12.52
N ALA A 208 6.55 -51.12 13.51
CA ALA A 208 6.39 -50.79 14.93
C ALA A 208 7.52 -49.87 15.41
N THR A 209 8.77 -50.11 15.01
CA THR A 209 9.86 -49.15 15.24
C THR A 209 9.67 -47.84 14.45
N TRP A 210 9.09 -47.90 13.26
CA TRP A 210 8.76 -46.74 12.43
C TRP A 210 7.53 -45.98 12.94
N LEU A 211 6.56 -46.65 13.60
CA LEU A 211 5.41 -46.04 14.29
C LEU A 211 5.79 -45.48 15.66
N VAL A 212 6.78 -46.06 16.33
CA VAL A 212 7.38 -45.49 17.55
C VAL A 212 8.32 -44.32 17.18
N GLN A 213 8.97 -44.35 16.00
CA GLN A 213 9.70 -43.20 15.42
C GLN A 213 8.77 -42.16 14.73
N ARG A 214 7.54 -42.54 14.33
CA ARG A 214 6.47 -41.66 13.79
C ARG A 214 5.38 -41.30 14.78
N ARG A 215 5.51 -41.69 16.05
CA ARG A 215 5.15 -40.73 17.09
C ARG A 215 6.14 -39.60 16.92
N GLU A 216 5.80 -38.68 16.02
CA GLU A 216 6.15 -37.30 16.20
C GLU A 216 5.76 -37.01 17.65
N SER A 217 6.75 -37.06 18.54
CA SER A 217 6.95 -35.93 19.42
C SER A 217 6.60 -34.73 18.58
N VAL A 218 5.52 -34.04 18.93
CA VAL A 218 5.28 -32.68 18.47
C VAL A 218 6.59 -31.97 18.74
N GLU A 219 7.45 -31.86 17.73
CA GLU A 219 8.57 -30.97 17.78
C GLU A 219 7.89 -29.60 17.79
N PRO A 220 8.00 -28.83 18.88
CA PRO A 220 7.61 -27.43 18.82
C PRO A 220 8.35 -26.86 17.61
N ALA A 221 7.66 -26.08 16.78
CA ALA A 221 8.21 -25.52 15.56
C ALA A 221 9.62 -24.98 15.88
N SER A 222 10.65 -25.71 15.47
CA SER A 222 11.99 -25.31 15.88
C SER A 222 12.22 -23.94 15.25
N VAL A 223 12.67 -23.01 16.10
CA VAL A 223 13.01 -21.63 15.79
C VAL A 223 13.87 -21.49 14.49
N ALA A 224 14.47 -22.59 14.02
CA ALA A 224 15.28 -22.71 12.82
C ALA A 224 14.56 -22.59 11.46
N ARG A 225 13.21 -22.60 11.38
CA ARG A 225 12.47 -22.38 10.11
C ARG A 225 11.85 -20.98 9.95
N SER A 226 12.01 -20.10 10.93
CA SER A 226 11.51 -18.73 10.83
C SER A 226 12.36 -17.92 9.84
N ALA A 227 11.74 -17.25 8.87
CA ALA A 227 12.45 -16.39 7.91
C ALA A 227 13.07 -15.16 8.60
N LEU A 228 12.54 -14.79 9.78
CA LEU A 228 12.99 -13.70 10.62
C LEU A 228 13.29 -14.19 12.05
N PRO A 229 14.37 -13.72 12.70
CA PRO A 229 14.69 -14.13 14.07
C PRO A 229 13.65 -13.62 15.07
N LEU A 230 13.30 -14.47 16.04
CA LEU A 230 12.39 -14.10 17.13
C LEU A 230 13.05 -13.08 18.07
N PRO A 231 12.34 -12.01 18.47
CA PRO A 231 12.83 -11.05 19.46
C PRO A 231 13.01 -11.70 20.84
N GLN A 232 13.90 -11.11 21.64
CA GLN A 232 14.12 -11.53 23.04
C GLN A 232 13.00 -11.09 23.98
N THR A 233 12.28 -10.03 23.62
CA THR A 233 11.06 -9.58 24.28
C THR A 233 9.85 -10.34 23.76
N PRO A 234 8.74 -10.41 24.53
CA PRO A 234 7.47 -10.89 24.01
C PRO A 234 7.14 -10.18 22.70
N SER A 235 6.78 -10.91 21.65
CA SER A 235 6.54 -10.35 20.32
C SER A 235 5.16 -10.74 19.82
N ILE A 236 4.41 -9.76 19.31
CA ILE A 236 3.01 -9.93 18.93
C ILE A 236 2.73 -9.35 17.53
N ALA A 237 1.89 -10.03 16.77
CA ALA A 237 1.23 -9.47 15.61
C ALA A 237 -0.28 -9.48 15.84
N VAL A 238 -0.94 -8.35 15.58
CA VAL A 238 -2.40 -8.24 15.65
C VAL A 238 -2.97 -8.35 14.25
N LEU A 239 -3.66 -9.45 13.98
CA LEU A 239 -4.29 -9.69 12.69
C LEU A 239 -5.59 -8.87 12.54
N PRO A 240 -5.97 -8.50 11.31
CA PRO A 240 -7.21 -7.77 11.02
C PRO A 240 -8.42 -8.49 11.62
N PHE A 241 -9.14 -7.82 12.53
CA PHE A 241 -10.35 -8.39 13.10
C PHE A 241 -11.42 -8.54 12.03
N GLU A 242 -12.10 -9.68 12.01
CA GLU A 242 -13.19 -9.92 11.07
C GLU A 242 -14.39 -9.02 11.35
N ASN A 243 -14.95 -8.38 10.32
CA ASN A 243 -16.23 -7.66 10.45
C ASN A 243 -17.39 -8.66 10.39
N LEU A 244 -18.05 -8.89 11.53
CA LEU A 244 -19.24 -9.74 11.66
C LEU A 244 -20.54 -8.93 11.76
N SER A 245 -20.50 -7.65 11.38
CA SER A 245 -21.68 -6.77 11.29
C SER A 245 -22.46 -7.07 10.00
N SER A 246 -23.77 -6.81 10.00
CA SER A 246 -24.61 -6.99 8.81
C SER A 246 -24.28 -6.02 7.67
N ASP A 247 -23.70 -4.88 8.01
CA ASP A 247 -23.30 -3.84 7.08
C ASP A 247 -21.79 -3.97 6.77
N SER A 248 -21.48 -4.37 5.53
CA SER A 248 -20.10 -4.50 5.05
C SER A 248 -19.37 -3.15 4.97
N ALA A 249 -20.11 -2.04 4.86
CA ALA A 249 -19.54 -0.70 4.89
C ALA A 249 -18.91 -0.35 6.25
N GLN A 250 -19.12 -1.17 7.29
CA GLN A 250 -18.46 -1.02 8.59
C GLN A 250 -17.11 -1.73 8.70
N SER A 251 -16.55 -2.28 7.60
CA SER A 251 -15.22 -2.90 7.66
C SER A 251 -14.14 -1.93 8.14
N TYR A 252 -14.25 -0.62 7.86
CA TYR A 252 -13.29 0.36 8.36
C TYR A 252 -13.27 0.43 9.90
N PHE A 253 -14.37 0.10 10.57
CA PHE A 253 -14.46 0.15 12.03
C PHE A 253 -13.69 -1.02 12.66
N ALA A 254 -13.87 -2.24 12.14
CA ALA A 254 -13.10 -3.41 12.59
C ALA A 254 -11.60 -3.23 12.30
N ASP A 255 -11.27 -2.76 11.09
CA ASP A 255 -9.89 -2.45 10.69
C ASP A 255 -9.28 -1.35 11.55
N GLY A 256 -10.03 -0.29 11.81
CA GLY A 256 -9.61 0.83 12.64
C GLY A 256 -9.38 0.43 14.08
N MET A 257 -10.24 -0.41 14.66
CA MET A 257 -10.05 -0.91 16.03
C MET A 257 -8.84 -1.84 16.14
N THR A 258 -8.60 -2.68 15.12
CA THR A 258 -7.39 -3.53 15.04
C THR A 258 -6.13 -2.66 15.03
N ASP A 259 -6.11 -1.66 14.16
CA ASP A 259 -4.99 -0.75 13.99
C ASP A 259 -4.76 0.12 15.23
N ASP A 260 -5.83 0.49 15.93
CA ASP A 260 -5.72 1.21 17.21
C ASP A 260 -5.10 0.33 18.30
N LEU A 261 -5.44 -0.96 18.35
CA LEU A 261 -4.75 -1.92 19.25
C LEU A 261 -3.27 -2.03 18.91
N ILE A 262 -2.89 -2.07 17.63
CA ILE A 262 -1.48 -2.05 17.20
C ILE A 262 -0.82 -0.76 17.69
N THR A 263 -1.47 0.39 17.47
CA THR A 263 -0.96 1.71 17.86
C THR A 263 -0.71 1.81 19.36
N GLU A 264 -1.66 1.37 20.19
CA GLU A 264 -1.52 1.41 21.65
C GLU A 264 -0.47 0.41 22.16
N LEU A 265 -0.42 -0.80 21.60
CA LEU A 265 0.62 -1.77 21.96
C LEU A 265 2.01 -1.28 21.56
N SER A 266 2.13 -0.54 20.44
CA SER A 266 3.42 -0.02 19.98
C SER A 266 4.05 1.01 20.93
N LYS A 267 3.25 1.61 21.83
CA LYS A 267 3.71 2.52 22.90
C LYS A 267 4.41 1.79 24.05
N LEU A 268 4.31 0.46 24.11
CA LEU A 268 4.85 -0.33 25.21
C LEU A 268 6.27 -0.81 24.87
N SER A 269 7.26 -0.38 25.65
CA SER A 269 8.68 -0.74 25.46
C SER A 269 8.99 -2.21 25.77
N GLY A 270 8.15 -2.87 26.57
CA GLY A 270 8.34 -4.25 27.02
C GLY A 270 7.84 -5.32 26.04
N ILE A 271 7.34 -4.95 24.86
CA ILE A 271 6.80 -5.86 23.85
C ILE A 271 7.27 -5.42 22.46
N PHE A 272 7.52 -6.38 21.58
CA PHE A 272 7.81 -6.17 20.17
C PHE A 272 6.52 -6.30 19.35
N VAL A 273 6.14 -5.29 18.58
CA VAL A 273 4.85 -5.26 17.86
C VAL A 273 5.08 -5.20 16.35
N ILE A 274 4.42 -6.08 15.61
CA ILE A 274 4.39 -5.99 14.14
C ILE A 274 3.37 -4.95 13.69
N ALA A 275 3.81 -4.09 12.79
CA ALA A 275 3.02 -3.00 12.25
C ALA A 275 1.86 -3.47 11.37
N ARG A 276 0.87 -2.59 11.25
CA ARG A 276 -0.38 -2.82 10.52
C ARG A 276 -0.17 -3.30 9.08
N ASN A 277 0.75 -2.71 8.30
CA ASN A 277 0.86 -3.05 6.87
C ASN A 277 1.19 -4.52 6.66
N SER A 278 2.08 -5.06 7.50
CA SER A 278 2.42 -6.47 7.54
C SER A 278 1.28 -7.37 7.97
N THR A 279 0.54 -7.03 9.02
CA THR A 279 -0.55 -7.90 9.48
C THR A 279 -1.76 -7.85 8.55
N PHE A 280 -2.01 -6.71 7.89
CA PHE A 280 -3.12 -6.56 6.95
C PHE A 280 -2.89 -7.27 5.61
N ALA A 281 -1.66 -7.69 5.30
CA ALA A 281 -1.39 -8.59 4.17
C ALA A 281 -2.12 -9.94 4.29
N TYR A 282 -2.52 -10.33 5.50
CA TYR A 282 -3.27 -11.57 5.80
C TYR A 282 -4.80 -11.37 5.78
N LYS A 283 -5.30 -10.14 5.60
CA LYS A 283 -6.74 -9.86 5.63
C LYS A 283 -7.49 -10.70 4.60
N GLY A 284 -8.52 -11.42 5.05
CA GLY A 284 -9.38 -12.24 4.19
C GLY A 284 -8.72 -13.51 3.65
N LYS A 285 -7.49 -13.84 4.07
CA LYS A 285 -6.78 -15.06 3.66
C LYS A 285 -6.90 -16.13 4.76
N PRO A 286 -7.20 -17.39 4.41
CA PRO A 286 -7.12 -18.48 5.37
C PRO A 286 -5.66 -18.77 5.68
N THR A 287 -5.19 -18.37 6.87
CA THR A 287 -3.81 -18.60 7.30
C THR A 287 -3.80 -19.17 8.72
N LYS A 288 -2.83 -20.03 9.02
CA LYS A 288 -2.64 -20.60 10.36
C LYS A 288 -1.77 -19.66 11.19
N ALA A 289 -2.09 -19.44 12.46
CA ALA A 289 -1.32 -18.57 13.35
C ALA A 289 0.18 -18.92 13.36
N GLN A 290 0.55 -20.20 13.30
CA GLN A 290 1.97 -20.62 13.26
C GLN A 290 2.69 -20.18 11.99
N GLN A 291 1.99 -20.22 10.85
CA GLN A 291 2.55 -19.74 9.59
C GLN A 291 2.79 -18.23 9.65
N VAL A 292 1.80 -17.48 10.13
CA VAL A 292 1.90 -16.03 10.31
C VAL A 292 3.04 -15.68 11.27
N GLY A 293 3.14 -16.38 12.40
CA GLY A 293 4.21 -16.17 13.38
C GLY A 293 5.60 -16.44 12.80
N ALA A 294 5.76 -17.48 11.99
CA ALA A 294 7.04 -17.80 11.34
C ALA A 294 7.41 -16.81 10.21
N GLU A 295 6.41 -16.32 9.45
CA GLU A 295 6.63 -15.34 8.39
C GLU A 295 6.96 -13.93 8.93
N LEU A 296 6.28 -13.50 10.00
CA LEU A 296 6.48 -12.19 10.64
C LEU A 296 7.56 -12.21 11.74
N GLY A 297 8.02 -13.41 12.13
CA GLY A 297 8.98 -13.60 13.21
C GLY A 297 8.44 -13.13 14.56
N VAL A 298 7.26 -13.60 14.97
CA VAL A 298 6.66 -13.27 16.28
C VAL A 298 6.21 -14.51 17.04
N HIS A 299 6.21 -14.39 18.38
CA HIS A 299 5.79 -15.44 19.29
C HIS A 299 4.26 -15.55 19.43
N TYR A 300 3.56 -14.43 19.35
CA TYR A 300 2.13 -14.38 19.65
C TYR A 300 1.34 -13.75 18.51
N ILE A 301 0.15 -14.29 18.26
CA ILE A 301 -0.81 -13.74 17.31
C ILE A 301 -2.09 -13.36 18.06
N LEU A 302 -2.56 -12.13 17.89
CA LEU A 302 -3.88 -11.68 18.31
C LEU A 302 -4.83 -11.73 17.11
N GLU A 303 -5.89 -12.51 17.22
CA GLU A 303 -6.97 -12.59 16.23
C GLU A 303 -8.30 -12.22 16.87
N GLY A 304 -9.28 -11.85 16.07
CA GLY A 304 -10.57 -11.46 16.61
C GLY A 304 -11.61 -11.10 15.56
N SER A 305 -12.74 -10.63 16.07
CA SER A 305 -13.85 -10.15 15.24
C SER A 305 -14.55 -9.00 15.94
N VAL A 306 -15.04 -8.04 15.15
CA VAL A 306 -15.88 -6.94 15.62
C VAL A 306 -17.26 -7.07 15.00
N ARG A 307 -18.29 -6.95 15.82
CA ARG A 307 -19.68 -6.77 15.38
C ARG A 307 -20.23 -5.49 15.96
N ARG A 308 -20.79 -4.64 15.10
CA ARG A 308 -21.48 -3.41 15.49
C ARG A 308 -22.90 -3.41 14.94
N GLU A 309 -23.86 -3.27 15.85
CA GLU A 309 -25.29 -3.19 15.55
C GLU A 309 -25.87 -1.98 16.28
N GLY A 310 -26.16 -0.92 15.53
CA GLY A 310 -26.60 0.35 16.11
C GLY A 310 -25.58 0.93 17.09
N ASN A 311 -25.95 0.99 18.37
CA ASN A 311 -25.11 1.48 19.46
C ASN A 311 -24.35 0.35 20.19
N GLN A 312 -24.58 -0.91 19.88
CA GLN A 312 -23.93 -2.04 20.54
C GLN A 312 -22.69 -2.48 19.76
N VAL A 313 -21.61 -2.76 20.48
CA VAL A 313 -20.34 -3.25 19.96
C VAL A 313 -19.96 -4.52 20.70
N ARG A 314 -19.63 -5.57 19.93
CA ARG A 314 -19.07 -6.81 20.43
C ARG A 314 -17.70 -7.02 19.80
N VAL A 315 -16.72 -7.28 20.66
CA VAL A 315 -15.36 -7.65 20.29
C VAL A 315 -15.11 -9.07 20.78
N ASN A 316 -14.76 -9.97 19.89
CA ASN A 316 -14.13 -11.23 20.26
C ASN A 316 -12.64 -11.10 19.98
N ALA A 317 -11.81 -11.49 20.94
CA ALA A 317 -10.37 -11.50 20.77
C ALA A 317 -9.80 -12.81 21.33
N GLN A 318 -8.73 -13.29 20.72
CA GLN A 318 -8.02 -14.49 21.16
C GLN A 318 -6.53 -14.30 20.95
N LEU A 319 -5.75 -14.72 21.94
CA LEU A 319 -4.29 -14.68 21.88
C LEU A 319 -3.76 -16.10 21.71
N ILE A 320 -2.94 -16.31 20.68
CA ILE A 320 -2.46 -17.61 20.26
C ILE A 320 -0.93 -17.62 20.37
N ASP A 321 -0.37 -18.68 20.95
CA ASP A 321 1.04 -19.00 20.83
C ASP A 321 1.32 -19.49 19.40
N ALA A 322 2.14 -18.75 18.65
CA ALA A 322 2.43 -19.05 17.25
C ALA A 322 3.49 -20.15 17.07
N ILE A 323 4.17 -20.57 18.13
CA ILE A 323 5.15 -21.66 18.10
C ILE A 323 4.41 -23.01 18.24
N ASP A 324 3.58 -23.11 19.27
CA ASP A 324 2.89 -24.35 19.63
C ASP A 324 1.46 -24.42 19.07
N GLY A 325 0.89 -23.29 18.66
CA GLY A 325 -0.45 -23.19 18.09
C GLY A 325 -1.59 -23.23 19.09
N HIS A 326 -1.32 -23.17 20.39
CA HIS A 326 -2.35 -23.23 21.42
C HIS A 326 -2.88 -21.83 21.76
N HIS A 327 -4.18 -21.75 22.07
CA HIS A 327 -4.81 -20.52 22.54
C HIS A 327 -4.42 -20.29 24.00
N LEU A 328 -3.83 -19.13 24.30
CA LEU A 328 -3.57 -18.70 25.67
C LEU A 328 -4.87 -18.24 26.35
N TRP A 329 -5.72 -17.54 25.61
CA TRP A 329 -7.08 -17.18 26.00
C TRP A 329 -7.93 -16.82 24.79
N ALA A 330 -9.25 -16.88 24.97
CA ALA A 330 -10.24 -16.39 24.02
C ALA A 330 -11.39 -15.76 24.82
N GLU A 331 -11.64 -14.47 24.60
CA GLU A 331 -12.55 -13.68 25.42
C GLU A 331 -13.51 -12.86 24.56
N ARG A 332 -14.65 -12.53 25.15
CA ARG A 332 -15.70 -11.72 24.53
C ARG A 332 -15.99 -10.48 25.36
N TYR A 333 -15.97 -9.34 24.69
CA TYR A 333 -16.22 -8.03 25.28
C TYR A 333 -17.45 -7.40 24.61
N ASP A 334 -18.51 -7.21 25.38
CA ASP A 334 -19.73 -6.50 24.96
C ASP A 334 -19.78 -5.11 25.60
N GLY A 335 -20.24 -4.13 24.84
CA GLY A 335 -20.48 -2.78 25.36
C GLY A 335 -21.21 -1.89 24.38
N GLU A 336 -21.48 -0.66 24.82
CA GLU A 336 -22.01 0.38 23.95
C GLU A 336 -20.88 1.11 23.20
N MET A 337 -21.19 1.71 22.05
CA MET A 337 -20.26 2.53 21.28
C MET A 337 -19.70 3.71 22.09
N SER A 338 -20.47 4.23 23.05
CA SER A 338 -20.03 5.24 24.03
C SER A 338 -18.90 4.74 24.95
N GLY A 339 -18.82 3.43 25.18
CA GLY A 339 -17.80 2.77 26.00
C GLY A 339 -16.74 2.02 25.18
N VAL A 340 -16.60 2.30 23.88
CA VAL A 340 -15.69 1.57 22.98
C VAL A 340 -14.23 1.58 23.47
N PHE A 341 -13.76 2.70 24.02
CA PHE A 341 -12.39 2.82 24.56
C PHE A 341 -12.16 1.86 25.73
N GLY A 342 -13.13 1.74 26.63
CA GLY A 342 -13.06 0.78 27.74
C GLY A 342 -13.08 -0.69 27.30
N LEU A 343 -13.57 -1.00 26.09
CA LEU A 343 -13.43 -2.34 25.51
C LEU A 343 -12.00 -2.58 25.02
N GLN A 344 -11.38 -1.60 24.38
CA GLN A 344 -9.99 -1.67 23.93
C GLN A 344 -9.03 -1.80 25.11
N ASP A 345 -9.24 -1.00 26.16
CA ASP A 345 -8.43 -1.06 27.39
C ASP A 345 -8.46 -2.44 28.04
N LYS A 346 -9.62 -3.12 28.02
CA LYS A 346 -9.74 -4.49 28.53
C LYS A 346 -8.94 -5.48 27.71
N VAL A 347 -8.97 -5.37 26.38
CA VAL A 347 -8.18 -6.24 25.48
C VAL A 347 -6.69 -6.01 25.72
N ILE A 348 -6.23 -4.75 25.73
CA ILE A 348 -4.82 -4.41 25.97
C ILE A 348 -4.38 -4.88 27.36
N GLY A 349 -5.18 -4.63 28.40
CA GLY A 349 -4.89 -5.08 29.76
C GLY A 349 -4.76 -6.60 29.86
N GLN A 350 -5.62 -7.35 29.15
CA GLN A 350 -5.54 -8.81 29.08
C GLN A 350 -4.26 -9.29 28.39
N ILE A 351 -3.83 -8.63 27.31
CA ILE A 351 -2.57 -8.92 26.61
C ILE A 351 -1.38 -8.66 27.55
N VAL A 352 -1.31 -7.48 28.15
CA VAL A 352 -0.22 -7.07 29.06
C VAL A 352 -0.11 -8.04 30.25
N SER A 353 -1.24 -8.43 30.83
CA SER A 353 -1.29 -9.40 31.92
C SER A 353 -0.81 -10.79 31.48
N THR A 354 -1.34 -11.32 30.37
CA THR A 354 -0.99 -12.66 29.88
C THR A 354 0.48 -12.76 29.49
N LEU A 355 1.00 -11.75 28.81
CA LEU A 355 2.40 -11.70 28.35
C LEU A 355 3.36 -11.23 29.44
N SER A 356 2.88 -10.97 30.67
CA SER A 356 3.67 -10.48 31.80
C SER A 356 4.52 -9.24 31.48
N VAL A 357 3.99 -8.34 30.65
CA VAL A 357 4.69 -7.14 30.19
C VAL A 357 4.81 -6.15 31.35
N LYS A 358 6.04 -5.76 31.69
CA LYS A 358 6.32 -4.79 32.75
C LYS A 358 6.14 -3.37 32.22
N LEU A 359 5.04 -2.74 32.60
CA LEU A 359 4.78 -1.33 32.27
C LEU A 359 5.60 -0.38 33.16
N THR A 360 6.26 0.59 32.54
CA THR A 360 6.92 1.71 33.21
C THR A 360 5.89 2.67 33.81
N SER A 361 6.31 3.51 34.77
CA SER A 361 5.42 4.53 35.35
C SER A 361 4.93 5.54 34.31
N ALA A 362 5.75 5.84 33.30
CA ALA A 362 5.38 6.75 32.21
C ALA A 362 4.27 6.14 31.32
N GLU A 363 4.44 4.88 30.91
CA GLU A 363 3.44 4.15 30.10
C GLU A 363 2.09 4.06 30.83
N LYS A 364 2.11 3.78 32.15
CA LYS A 364 0.88 3.76 32.97
C LYS A 364 0.16 5.11 33.01
N ASN A 365 0.92 6.20 33.15
CA ASN A 365 0.35 7.54 33.20
C ASN A 365 -0.24 7.97 31.85
N VAL A 366 0.42 7.61 30.75
CA VAL A 366 -0.08 7.89 29.39
C VAL A 366 -1.36 7.09 29.11
N ALA A 367 -1.38 5.79 29.45
CA ALA A 367 -2.56 4.94 29.27
C ALA A 367 -3.77 5.37 30.14
N ALA A 368 -3.55 6.09 31.24
CA ALA A 368 -4.62 6.52 32.14
C ALA A 368 -5.43 7.71 31.61
N VAL A 369 -4.98 8.40 30.57
CA VAL A 369 -5.62 9.61 30.05
C VAL A 369 -6.14 9.35 28.63
N PRO A 370 -7.46 9.19 28.43
CA PRO A 370 -8.02 8.99 27.10
C PRO A 370 -7.83 10.25 26.24
N GLU A 371 -7.45 10.06 24.98
CA GLU A 371 -7.23 11.18 24.03
C GLU A 371 -8.53 11.86 23.60
N THR A 372 -9.64 11.12 23.62
CA THR A 372 -10.99 11.63 23.40
C THR A 372 -12.00 10.79 24.19
N MET A 373 -13.10 11.41 24.59
CA MET A 373 -14.28 10.74 25.13
C MET A 373 -15.45 10.77 24.15
N ASN A 374 -15.24 11.31 22.94
CA ASN A 374 -16.29 11.46 21.93
C ASN A 374 -16.21 10.32 20.90
N PRO A 375 -17.10 9.31 20.97
CA PRO A 375 -17.07 8.15 20.06
C PRO A 375 -17.32 8.54 18.60
N LYS A 376 -18.03 9.65 18.33
CA LYS A 376 -18.23 10.14 16.96
C LYS A 376 -16.97 10.77 16.40
N ALA A 377 -16.20 11.49 17.21
CA ALA A 377 -14.91 12.04 16.82
C ALA A 377 -13.93 10.91 16.50
N TYR A 378 -13.92 9.85 17.33
CA TYR A 378 -13.15 8.64 17.09
C TYR A 378 -13.54 7.90 15.81
N ASP A 379 -14.83 7.60 15.60
CA ASP A 379 -15.33 6.98 14.35
C ASP A 379 -14.90 7.78 13.11
N THR A 380 -14.99 9.11 13.19
CA THR A 380 -14.59 10.02 12.12
C THR A 380 -13.08 9.98 11.87
N LEU A 381 -12.27 9.92 12.94
CA LEU A 381 -10.82 9.76 12.85
C LEU A 381 -10.45 8.45 12.12
N LEU A 382 -11.09 7.33 12.46
CA LEU A 382 -10.82 6.03 11.83
C LEU A 382 -11.11 6.06 10.33
N ARG A 383 -12.21 6.70 9.91
CA ARG A 383 -12.51 6.90 8.48
C ARG A 383 -11.41 7.72 7.78
N GLY A 384 -10.91 8.76 8.43
CA GLY A 384 -9.81 9.57 7.90
C GLY A 384 -8.55 8.76 7.67
N TRP A 385 -8.16 7.90 8.63
CA TRP A 385 -7.01 7.03 8.50
C TRP A 385 -7.18 5.95 7.42
N GLU A 386 -8.38 5.40 7.28
CA GLU A 386 -8.69 4.46 6.20
C GLU A 386 -8.47 5.11 4.81
N HIS A 387 -8.87 6.38 4.64
CA HIS A 387 -8.55 7.13 3.43
C HIS A 387 -7.02 7.38 3.29
N LEU A 388 -6.36 7.91 4.33
CA LEU A 388 -4.93 8.28 4.25
C LEU A 388 -4.03 7.11 3.83
N ARG A 389 -4.41 5.88 4.17
CA ARG A 389 -3.68 4.64 3.83
C ARG A 389 -3.80 4.18 2.39
N ARG A 390 -4.83 4.62 1.66
CA ARG A 390 -4.99 4.28 0.24
C ARG A 390 -3.99 5.00 -0.67
N ASP A 391 -3.18 5.89 -0.09
CA ASP A 391 -1.91 6.35 -0.65
C ASP A 391 -2.05 7.09 -2.00
N SER A 392 -3.12 7.87 -2.18
CA SER A 392 -3.32 8.74 -3.35
C SER A 392 -3.66 10.18 -2.98
N GLU A 393 -3.53 11.09 -3.94
CA GLU A 393 -3.90 12.50 -3.77
C GLU A 393 -5.36 12.67 -3.32
N ALA A 394 -6.30 12.08 -4.06
CA ALA A 394 -7.74 12.18 -3.75
C ALA A 394 -8.07 11.64 -2.36
N GLU A 395 -7.45 10.53 -1.98
CA GLU A 395 -7.66 9.89 -0.69
C GLU A 395 -7.05 10.70 0.46
N THR A 396 -5.90 11.34 0.27
CA THR A 396 -5.30 12.22 1.29
C THR A 396 -6.13 13.49 1.51
N VAL A 397 -6.74 14.04 0.45
CA VAL A 397 -7.69 15.15 0.56
C VAL A 397 -8.94 14.70 1.33
N ALA A 398 -9.50 13.53 1.01
CA ALA A 398 -10.63 12.97 1.74
C ALA A 398 -10.31 12.74 3.23
N ALA A 399 -9.12 12.18 3.53
CA ALA A 399 -8.64 11.99 4.89
C ALA A 399 -8.59 13.31 5.68
N SER A 400 -8.04 14.36 5.07
CA SER A 400 -7.96 15.69 5.68
C SER A 400 -9.34 16.24 6.07
N ALA A 401 -10.36 16.02 5.24
CA ALA A 401 -11.74 16.42 5.54
C ALA A 401 -12.32 15.65 6.74
N PHE A 402 -12.05 14.35 6.85
CA PHE A 402 -12.45 13.56 8.02
C PHE A 402 -11.74 14.01 9.29
N PHE A 403 -10.43 14.24 9.25
CA PHE A 403 -9.70 14.73 10.43
C PHE A 403 -10.19 16.11 10.87
N GLN A 404 -10.48 17.01 9.93
CA GLN A 404 -11.08 18.31 10.23
C GLN A 404 -12.46 18.16 10.90
N LYS A 405 -13.28 17.21 10.44
CA LYS A 405 -14.58 16.92 11.06
C LYS A 405 -14.41 16.32 12.46
N ALA A 406 -13.42 15.47 12.70
CA ALA A 406 -13.12 14.93 14.02
C ALA A 406 -12.76 16.05 15.01
N ILE A 407 -11.96 17.04 14.57
CA ILE A 407 -11.62 18.24 15.35
C ILE A 407 -12.87 19.09 15.67
N VAL A 408 -13.81 19.22 14.73
CA VAL A 408 -15.08 19.94 15.01
C VAL A 408 -15.91 19.22 16.06
N LEU A 409 -15.90 17.88 16.07
CA LEU A 409 -16.62 17.07 17.06
C LEU A 409 -15.95 17.07 18.44
N ASP A 410 -14.62 17.17 18.48
CA ASP A 410 -13.83 17.28 19.70
C ASP A 410 -12.61 18.20 19.49
N PRO A 411 -12.74 19.50 19.85
CA PRO A 411 -11.65 20.47 19.68
C PRO A 411 -10.41 20.22 20.55
N HIS A 412 -10.46 19.29 21.50
CA HIS A 412 -9.31 18.92 22.33
C HIS A 412 -8.64 17.61 21.88
N TYR A 413 -9.10 17.01 20.77
CA TYR A 413 -8.61 15.74 20.28
C TYR A 413 -7.26 15.88 19.58
N SER A 414 -6.17 15.85 20.34
CA SER A 414 -4.80 16.09 19.83
C SER A 414 -4.40 15.14 18.71
N ARG A 415 -4.76 13.86 18.79
CA ARG A 415 -4.50 12.88 17.73
C ARG A 415 -5.16 13.26 16.40
N ALA A 416 -6.33 13.89 16.40
CA ALA A 416 -6.95 14.39 15.17
C ALA A 416 -6.16 15.54 14.55
N TYR A 417 -5.66 16.48 15.36
CA TYR A 417 -4.73 17.53 14.89
C TYR A 417 -3.42 16.94 14.35
N ALA A 418 -2.82 15.98 15.06
CA ALA A 418 -1.60 15.30 14.61
C ALA A 418 -1.82 14.54 13.29
N SER A 419 -2.97 13.88 13.13
CA SER A 419 -3.34 13.15 11.90
C SER A 419 -3.55 14.12 10.73
N LEU A 420 -4.22 15.25 10.96
CA LEU A 420 -4.37 16.30 9.96
C LEU A 420 -3.03 16.94 9.59
N ALA A 421 -2.16 17.19 10.58
CA ALA A 421 -0.81 17.66 10.34
C ALA A 421 0.01 16.64 9.52
N ALA A 422 -0.09 15.35 9.80
CA ALA A 422 0.57 14.30 9.01
C ALA A 422 0.08 14.28 7.55
N ALA A 423 -1.24 14.40 7.33
CA ALA A 423 -1.82 14.51 5.98
C ALA A 423 -1.37 15.78 5.26
N ASN A 424 -1.30 16.91 5.95
CA ASN A 424 -0.78 18.17 5.39
C ASN A 424 0.72 18.10 5.10
N TRP A 425 1.51 17.46 5.96
CA TRP A 425 2.93 17.22 5.71
C TRP A 425 3.14 16.37 4.47
N ARG A 426 2.42 15.25 4.36
CA ARG A 426 2.43 14.40 3.17
C ARG A 426 2.08 15.19 1.90
N ALA A 427 0.99 15.95 1.93
CA ALA A 427 0.57 16.78 0.81
C ALA A 427 1.58 17.90 0.47
N SER A 428 2.37 18.36 1.44
CA SER A 428 3.38 19.39 1.22
C SER A 428 4.67 18.89 0.56
N ILE A 429 4.95 17.58 0.62
CA ILE A 429 6.19 16.98 0.08
C ILE A 429 5.98 16.21 -1.23
N LEU A 430 4.74 15.83 -1.55
CA LEU A 430 4.44 15.12 -2.80
C LEU A 430 4.40 16.08 -3.99
N SER A 431 4.74 15.58 -5.18
CA SER A 431 4.75 16.35 -6.43
C SER A 431 3.33 16.57 -6.99
N TRP A 432 2.42 17.02 -6.14
CA TRP A 432 1.07 17.43 -6.52
C TRP A 432 1.07 18.85 -7.11
N ASP A 433 -0.11 19.27 -7.57
CA ASP A 433 -0.38 20.65 -7.98
C ASP A 433 0.12 21.65 -6.93
N TYR A 434 0.79 22.68 -7.41
CA TYR A 434 1.47 23.67 -6.58
C TYR A 434 0.53 24.35 -5.57
N SER A 435 -0.69 24.70 -5.98
CA SER A 435 -1.64 25.40 -5.10
C SER A 435 -2.05 24.53 -3.91
N ARG A 436 -2.19 23.21 -4.14
CA ARG A 436 -2.52 22.23 -3.10
C ARG A 436 -1.36 22.04 -2.13
N ARG A 437 -0.14 21.92 -2.64
CA ARG A 437 1.08 21.79 -1.82
C ARG A 437 1.25 22.99 -0.91
N GLU A 438 1.10 24.19 -1.45
CA GLU A 438 1.26 25.44 -0.72
C GLU A 438 0.15 25.62 0.33
N ALA A 439 -1.10 25.27 0.00
CA ALA A 439 -2.18 25.24 0.99
C ALA A 439 -1.91 24.23 2.11
N ALA A 440 -1.37 23.06 1.78
CA ALA A 440 -0.99 22.04 2.76
C ALA A 440 0.12 22.54 3.69
N SER A 441 1.17 23.17 3.16
CA SER A 441 2.26 23.78 3.95
C SER A 441 1.75 24.81 4.96
N ARG A 442 0.81 25.68 4.57
CA ARG A 442 0.19 26.65 5.49
C ARG A 442 -0.65 26.00 6.58
N ASN A 443 -1.40 24.96 6.23
CA ASN A 443 -2.26 24.25 7.19
C ASN A 443 -1.44 23.40 8.16
N LEU A 444 -0.33 22.82 7.69
CA LEU A 444 0.61 22.02 8.48
C LEU A 444 1.06 22.75 9.74
N ALA A 445 1.61 23.96 9.61
CA ALA A 445 2.12 24.73 10.75
C ALA A 445 1.04 24.99 11.82
N ARG A 446 -0.18 25.33 11.38
CA ARG A 446 -1.31 25.61 12.26
C ARG A 446 -1.79 24.36 13.02
N ASN A 447 -1.97 23.26 12.29
CA ASN A 447 -2.46 22.01 12.87
C ASN A 447 -1.41 21.35 13.76
N LEU A 448 -0.14 21.43 13.39
CA LEU A 448 0.96 20.95 14.21
C LEU A 448 1.07 21.74 15.52
N ALA A 449 0.96 23.07 15.48
CA ALA A 449 0.98 23.89 16.70
C ALA A 449 -0.12 23.47 17.70
N LYS A 450 -1.32 23.13 17.19
CA LYS A 450 -2.43 22.60 18.02
C LYS A 450 -2.15 21.20 18.54
N ALA A 451 -1.61 20.30 17.72
CA ALA A 451 -1.20 18.97 18.17
C ALA A 451 -0.13 19.03 19.29
N MET A 452 0.76 20.02 19.25
CA MET A 452 1.82 20.20 20.24
C MET A 452 1.33 20.77 21.59
N GLU A 453 0.07 21.19 21.73
CA GLU A 453 -0.51 21.56 23.04
C GLU A 453 -0.64 20.32 23.96
N ARG A 454 -0.84 19.14 23.38
CA ARG A 454 -0.86 17.83 24.05
C ARG A 454 -0.22 16.78 23.13
N PRO A 455 1.12 16.75 23.02
CA PRO A 455 1.79 16.06 21.93
C PRO A 455 1.63 14.55 22.02
N THR A 456 1.18 13.96 20.92
CA THR A 456 1.19 12.51 20.68
C THR A 456 2.54 12.09 20.06
N PRO A 457 2.88 10.78 20.01
CA PRO A 457 4.05 10.32 19.27
C PRO A 457 4.07 10.84 17.82
N LEU A 458 2.92 10.78 17.13
CA LEU A 458 2.76 11.29 15.77
C LEU A 458 3.01 12.81 15.67
N ALA A 459 2.58 13.60 16.67
CA ALA A 459 2.83 15.04 16.67
C ALA A 459 4.34 15.34 16.73
N TYR A 460 5.07 14.63 17.57
CA TYR A 460 6.54 14.72 17.63
C TYR A 460 7.20 14.26 16.33
N ALA A 461 6.74 13.13 15.76
CA ALA A 461 7.27 12.61 14.50
C ALA A 461 7.10 13.63 13.35
N VAL A 462 5.90 14.18 13.17
CA VAL A 462 5.63 15.23 12.17
C VAL A 462 6.43 16.50 12.46
N SER A 463 6.54 16.91 13.73
CA SER A 463 7.37 18.06 14.10
C SER A 463 8.83 17.86 13.71
N ALA A 464 9.38 16.67 13.91
CA ALA A 464 10.75 16.35 13.50
C ALA A 464 10.93 16.52 11.99
N GLN A 465 9.96 16.07 11.19
CA GLN A 465 10.03 16.22 9.73
C GLN A 465 9.99 17.69 9.29
N VAL A 466 9.12 18.51 9.90
CA VAL A 466 9.04 19.95 9.63
C VAL A 466 10.33 20.67 10.02
N LEU A 467 10.89 20.34 11.19
CA LEU A 467 12.16 20.90 11.66
C LEU A 467 13.32 20.53 10.72
N ALA A 468 13.38 19.27 10.28
CA ALA A 468 14.38 18.81 9.33
C ALA A 468 14.29 19.55 7.98
N GLN A 469 13.07 19.78 7.47
CA GLN A 469 12.85 20.55 6.24
C GLN A 469 13.33 22.00 6.36
N GLN A 470 13.28 22.57 7.56
CA GLN A 470 13.79 23.91 7.89
C GLN A 470 15.31 23.93 8.13
N GLY A 471 16.01 22.79 8.01
CA GLY A 471 17.44 22.64 8.31
C GLY A 471 17.76 22.63 9.81
N ARG A 472 16.76 22.54 10.69
CA ARG A 472 16.91 22.55 12.15
C ARG A 472 17.12 21.13 12.67
N TYR A 473 18.22 20.51 12.25
CA TYR A 473 18.45 19.07 12.44
C TYR A 473 18.59 18.66 13.92
N ASP A 474 19.24 19.45 14.77
CA ASP A 474 19.37 19.12 16.20
C ASP A 474 18.00 19.05 16.89
N GLU A 475 17.12 20.00 16.57
CA GLU A 475 15.75 20.01 17.09
C GLU A 475 14.90 18.89 16.47
N ALA A 476 15.16 18.56 15.20
CA ALA A 476 14.53 17.43 14.53
C ALA A 476 14.90 16.10 15.20
N PHE A 477 16.19 15.88 15.52
CA PHE A 477 16.65 14.70 16.26
C PHE A 477 16.00 14.63 17.64
N ALA A 478 15.99 15.74 18.39
CA ALA A 478 15.33 15.78 19.69
C ALA A 478 13.82 15.47 19.61
N ALA A 479 13.13 15.94 18.56
CA ALA A 479 11.72 15.67 18.37
C ALA A 479 11.44 14.21 18.00
N ILE A 480 12.22 13.61 17.07
CA ILE A 480 12.01 12.21 16.68
C ILE A 480 12.39 11.24 17.82
N ASP A 481 13.41 11.56 18.63
CA ASP A 481 13.76 10.78 19.82
C ASP A 481 12.60 10.76 20.83
N ARG A 482 11.86 11.86 20.97
CA ARG A 482 10.65 11.91 21.80
C ARG A 482 9.54 11.03 21.23
N ALA A 483 9.34 11.03 19.92
CA ALA A 483 8.38 10.14 19.27
C ALA A 483 8.74 8.67 19.53
N MET A 484 10.00 8.29 19.34
CA MET A 484 10.52 6.93 19.58
C MET A 484 10.45 6.52 21.04
N THR A 485 10.66 7.45 21.98
CA THR A 485 10.49 7.18 23.42
C THR A 485 9.04 6.86 23.77
N LEU A 486 8.08 7.54 23.13
CA LEU A 486 6.64 7.36 23.40
C LEU A 486 6.02 6.20 22.60
N ALA A 487 6.58 5.85 21.45
CA ALA A 487 6.15 4.76 20.58
C ALA A 487 7.37 4.01 20.00
N PRO A 488 8.04 3.19 20.83
CA PRO A 488 9.29 2.51 20.46
C PRO A 488 9.14 1.41 19.40
N ASN A 489 7.93 0.93 19.13
CA ASN A 489 7.66 -0.08 18.10
C ASN A 489 7.01 0.49 16.84
N ASP A 490 6.86 1.81 16.74
CA ASP A 490 6.26 2.43 15.56
C ASP A 490 7.31 2.52 14.43
N PRO A 491 7.17 1.79 13.32
CA PRO A 491 8.15 1.81 12.23
C PRO A 491 8.27 3.20 11.59
N ASP A 492 7.22 4.02 11.58
CA ASP A 492 7.25 5.33 10.94
C ASP A 492 8.19 6.30 11.69
N ASN A 493 8.41 6.10 12.99
CA ASN A 493 9.40 6.85 13.75
C ASN A 493 10.83 6.51 13.29
N HIS A 494 11.14 5.24 13.06
CA HIS A 494 12.42 4.79 12.52
C HIS A 494 12.64 5.27 11.08
N VAL A 495 11.59 5.24 10.25
CA VAL A 495 11.62 5.86 8.90
C VAL A 495 11.91 7.36 9.01
N GLY A 496 11.27 8.05 9.94
CA GLY A 496 11.49 9.46 10.24
C GLY A 496 12.91 9.77 10.71
N MET A 497 13.52 8.89 11.50
CA MET A 497 14.91 9.00 11.95
C MET A 497 15.90 8.76 10.79
N ALA A 498 15.73 7.65 10.07
CA ALA A 498 16.54 7.31 8.88
C ALA A 498 16.57 8.48 7.88
N ARG A 499 15.43 9.15 7.74
CA ARG A 499 15.29 10.34 6.92
C ARG A 499 16.22 11.48 7.33
N ILE A 500 16.21 11.84 8.61
CA ILE A 500 17.02 12.94 9.16
C ILE A 500 18.52 12.57 9.11
N LEU A 501 18.84 11.30 9.37
CA LEU A 501 20.20 10.76 9.25
C LEU A 501 20.74 10.84 7.82
N ASN A 502 19.94 10.44 6.82
CA ASN A 502 20.33 10.57 5.41
C ASN A 502 20.58 12.04 5.04
N ALA A 503 19.72 12.95 5.50
CA ALA A 503 19.87 14.39 5.23
C ALA A 503 21.16 14.98 5.79
N THR A 504 21.65 14.44 6.90
CA THR A 504 22.86 14.88 7.59
C THR A 504 24.10 14.06 7.23
N GLY A 505 24.01 13.14 6.25
CA GLY A 505 25.14 12.34 5.78
C GLY A 505 25.45 11.09 6.59
N ARG A 506 24.63 10.76 7.59
CA ARG A 506 24.78 9.60 8.48
C ARG A 506 24.14 8.34 7.87
N ALA A 507 24.51 8.03 6.63
CA ALA A 507 23.84 7.01 5.81
C ALA A 507 23.91 5.59 6.39
N THR A 508 25.00 5.22 7.08
CA THR A 508 25.14 3.90 7.72
C THR A 508 24.14 3.72 8.85
N GLU A 509 23.97 4.76 9.69
CA GLU A 509 22.97 4.75 10.77
C GLU A 509 21.56 4.79 10.19
N ALA A 510 21.34 5.56 9.12
CA ALA A 510 20.06 5.59 8.42
C ALA A 510 19.66 4.22 7.84
N GLU A 511 20.62 3.46 7.30
CA GLU A 511 20.37 2.09 6.84
C GLU A 511 19.94 1.18 8.01
N GLN A 512 20.58 1.30 9.18
CA GLN A 512 20.21 0.52 10.37
C GLN A 512 18.78 0.83 10.80
N GLU A 513 18.41 2.11 10.88
CA GLU A 513 17.06 2.55 11.21
C GLU A 513 16.02 2.08 10.18
N ALA A 514 16.33 2.18 8.88
CA ALA A 514 15.42 1.70 7.83
C ALA A 514 15.23 0.17 7.87
N ARG A 515 16.29 -0.59 8.16
CA ARG A 515 16.20 -2.06 8.33
C ARG A 515 15.46 -2.45 9.61
N LEU A 516 15.59 -1.66 10.67
CA LEU A 516 14.83 -1.84 11.90
C LEU A 516 13.34 -1.55 11.66
N ALA A 517 13.00 -0.50 10.92
CA ALA A 517 11.63 -0.26 10.46
C ALA A 517 11.07 -1.46 9.67
N MET A 518 11.85 -2.05 8.76
CA MET A 518 11.46 -3.29 8.06
C MET A 518 11.33 -4.51 8.99
N ARG A 519 11.96 -4.50 10.17
CA ARG A 519 11.80 -5.57 11.15
C ARG A 519 10.46 -5.46 11.87
N PHE A 520 10.03 -4.24 12.19
CA PHE A 520 8.69 -3.93 12.71
C PHE A 520 7.61 -4.09 11.63
N ASP A 521 7.95 -3.83 10.37
CA ASP A 521 7.06 -3.96 9.21
C ASP A 521 7.69 -4.84 8.10
N PRO A 522 7.67 -6.19 8.23
CA PRO A 522 8.17 -7.12 7.20
C PRO A 522 7.59 -6.99 5.79
N HIS A 523 6.42 -6.36 5.64
CA HIS A 523 5.85 -5.86 4.38
C HIS A 523 5.95 -4.32 4.35
N PRO A 524 7.17 -3.78 4.16
CA PRO A 524 7.46 -2.38 4.43
C PRO A 524 6.72 -1.44 3.48
N THR A 525 6.42 -0.25 3.98
CA THR A 525 5.92 0.85 3.17
C THR A 525 6.91 1.27 2.09
N ARG A 526 6.40 1.90 1.03
CA ARG A 526 7.22 2.58 0.01
C ARG A 526 8.18 3.60 0.64
N ALA A 527 7.72 4.31 1.68
CA ALA A 527 8.54 5.27 2.40
C ALA A 527 9.76 4.60 3.06
N THR A 528 9.58 3.42 3.67
CA THR A 528 10.67 2.64 4.28
C THR A 528 11.70 2.20 3.24
N LEU A 529 11.23 1.57 2.16
CA LEU A 529 12.10 1.13 1.05
C LEU A 529 12.88 2.31 0.47
N ARG A 530 12.22 3.46 0.35
CA ARG A 530 12.83 4.67 -0.16
C ARG A 530 13.95 5.19 0.77
N MET A 531 13.76 5.20 2.09
CA MET A 531 14.82 5.62 3.02
C MET A 531 16.03 4.68 2.92
N LEU A 532 15.79 3.37 2.84
CA LEU A 532 16.83 2.38 2.62
C LEU A 532 17.59 2.64 1.31
N ALA A 533 16.88 2.89 0.21
CA ALA A 533 17.49 3.13 -1.09
C ALA A 533 18.39 4.38 -1.11
N VAL A 534 17.97 5.47 -0.46
CA VAL A 534 18.80 6.68 -0.26
C VAL A 534 20.05 6.36 0.56
N SER A 535 19.91 5.61 1.65
CA SER A 535 21.04 5.22 2.50
C SER A 535 22.05 4.36 1.75
N LEU A 536 21.58 3.42 0.93
CA LEU A 536 22.42 2.56 0.09
C LEU A 536 23.13 3.37 -0.99
N PHE A 537 22.42 4.25 -1.68
CA PHE A 537 22.98 5.14 -2.70
C PHE A 537 24.09 6.03 -2.13
N SER A 538 23.84 6.65 -0.97
CA SER A 538 24.80 7.52 -0.27
C SER A 538 26.09 6.79 0.11
N GLN A 539 26.00 5.47 0.35
CA GLN A 539 27.14 4.60 0.65
C GLN A 539 27.83 4.05 -0.61
N GLY A 540 27.35 4.38 -1.82
CA GLY A 540 27.89 3.85 -3.07
C GLY A 540 27.46 2.42 -3.40
N LYS A 541 26.50 1.85 -2.67
CA LYS A 541 25.92 0.52 -2.93
C LYS A 541 24.86 0.61 -4.04
N TYR A 542 25.29 0.99 -5.25
CA TYR A 542 24.38 1.40 -6.33
C TYR A 542 23.50 0.27 -6.86
N ASP A 543 23.96 -0.97 -6.83
CA ASP A 543 23.21 -2.15 -7.23
C ASP A 543 22.05 -2.44 -6.28
N GLU A 544 22.30 -2.45 -4.96
CA GLU A 544 21.26 -2.60 -3.95
C GLU A 544 20.29 -1.40 -3.93
N ALA A 545 20.82 -0.18 -4.13
CA ALA A 545 20.00 1.02 -4.21
C ALA A 545 19.04 0.96 -5.42
N ALA A 546 19.55 0.58 -6.59
CA ALA A 546 18.74 0.44 -7.80
C ALA A 546 17.63 -0.60 -7.62
N ALA A 547 17.97 -1.80 -7.13
CA ALA A 547 16.98 -2.86 -6.87
C ALA A 547 15.91 -2.43 -5.85
N THR A 548 16.29 -1.65 -4.85
CA THR A 548 15.35 -1.13 -3.86
C THR A 548 14.44 -0.05 -4.44
N TYR A 549 14.96 0.85 -5.28
CA TYR A 549 14.15 1.85 -5.99
C TYR A 549 13.22 1.23 -7.03
N GLU A 550 13.64 0.19 -7.74
CA GLU A 550 12.78 -0.57 -8.67
C GLU A 550 11.51 -1.04 -7.93
N ARG A 551 11.64 -1.55 -6.71
CA ARG A 551 10.50 -1.91 -5.84
C ARG A 551 9.66 -0.71 -5.42
N VAL A 552 10.27 0.45 -5.13
CA VAL A 552 9.55 1.70 -4.82
C VAL A 552 8.66 2.14 -6.00
N LEU A 553 9.12 1.86 -7.23
CA LEU A 553 8.47 2.26 -8.48
C LEU A 553 7.50 1.22 -9.07
N GLU A 554 7.37 0.02 -8.49
CA GLU A 554 6.39 -1.00 -8.92
C GLU A 554 4.96 -0.46 -9.01
N LYS A 555 4.59 0.42 -8.08
CA LYS A 555 3.40 1.27 -8.14
C LYS A 555 3.92 2.69 -8.34
N SER A 556 3.70 3.31 -9.49
CA SER A 556 4.27 4.62 -9.89
C SER A 556 4.51 5.60 -8.73
N SER A 557 5.69 6.22 -8.67
CA SER A 557 6.01 7.22 -7.65
C SER A 557 5.50 8.60 -8.01
N GLU A 558 5.03 9.32 -6.98
CA GLU A 558 4.65 10.73 -7.00
C GLU A 558 5.81 11.63 -6.54
N LEU A 559 7.04 11.09 -6.45
CA LEU A 559 8.23 11.83 -6.02
C LEU A 559 9.29 11.83 -7.12
N LEU A 560 9.64 13.04 -7.58
CA LEU A 560 10.69 13.30 -8.56
C LEU A 560 12.03 12.66 -8.18
N GLY A 561 12.42 12.77 -6.92
CA GLY A 561 13.68 12.26 -6.40
C GLY A 561 13.87 10.75 -6.59
N ASP A 562 12.80 9.95 -6.59
CA ASP A 562 12.90 8.50 -6.78
C ASP A 562 13.43 8.18 -8.19
N TYR A 563 12.91 8.87 -9.20
CA TYR A 563 13.34 8.68 -10.59
C TYR A 563 14.74 9.24 -10.82
N ALA A 564 15.07 10.41 -10.27
CA ALA A 564 16.40 11.00 -10.39
C ALA A 564 17.48 10.10 -9.76
N THR A 565 17.22 9.57 -8.56
CA THR A 565 18.20 8.74 -7.85
C THR A 565 18.35 7.36 -8.49
N LEU A 566 17.27 6.75 -8.99
CA LEU A 566 17.36 5.52 -9.77
C LEU A 566 18.10 5.73 -11.09
N THR A 567 17.82 6.82 -11.80
CA THR A 567 18.53 7.19 -13.04
C THR A 567 20.03 7.36 -12.79
N SER A 568 20.38 8.04 -11.70
CA SER A 568 21.78 8.18 -11.27
C SER A 568 22.42 6.84 -10.90
N SER A 569 21.69 5.97 -10.20
CA SER A 569 22.14 4.61 -9.86
C SER A 569 22.44 3.81 -11.13
N TYR A 570 21.56 3.87 -12.13
CA TYR A 570 21.78 3.24 -13.44
C TYR A 570 22.99 3.80 -14.16
N GLY A 571 23.21 5.11 -14.12
CA GLY A 571 24.42 5.73 -14.67
C GLY A 571 25.70 5.21 -14.00
N HIS A 572 25.75 5.11 -12.68
CA HIS A 572 26.90 4.52 -11.97
C HIS A 572 27.14 3.05 -12.32
N LEU A 573 26.07 2.30 -12.60
CA LEU A 573 26.14 0.89 -13.00
C LEU A 573 26.35 0.68 -14.51
N GLY A 574 26.34 1.75 -15.33
CA GLY A 574 26.38 1.65 -16.78
C GLY A 574 25.15 1.00 -17.42
N ARG A 575 24.01 0.97 -16.73
CA ARG A 575 22.74 0.41 -17.24
C ARG A 575 21.99 1.46 -18.05
N THR A 576 21.70 1.20 -19.32
CA THR A 576 21.10 2.21 -20.22
C THR A 576 19.67 1.93 -20.64
N GLY A 577 19.19 0.69 -20.55
CA GLY A 577 17.93 0.25 -21.18
C GLY A 577 16.64 0.94 -20.71
N ASP A 578 16.66 1.56 -19.53
CA ASP A 578 15.47 2.15 -18.90
C ASP A 578 15.58 3.65 -18.59
N ILE A 579 16.73 4.28 -18.87
CA ILE A 579 16.97 5.69 -18.49
C ILE A 579 15.92 6.62 -19.08
N GLN A 580 15.65 6.51 -20.39
CA GLN A 580 14.68 7.40 -21.05
C GLN A 580 13.28 7.30 -20.41
N ARG A 581 12.84 6.08 -20.08
CA ARG A 581 11.56 5.85 -19.41
C ARG A 581 11.50 6.55 -18.04
N LEU A 582 12.59 6.50 -17.27
CA LEU A 582 12.67 7.17 -15.97
C LEU A 582 12.64 8.70 -16.12
N VAL A 583 13.37 9.23 -17.10
CA VAL A 583 13.41 10.66 -17.43
C VAL A 583 12.02 11.16 -17.86
N ASP A 584 11.32 10.40 -18.70
CA ASP A 584 9.97 10.75 -19.17
C ASP A 584 8.97 10.79 -18.01
N GLN A 585 9.04 9.82 -17.08
CA GLN A 585 8.19 9.82 -15.88
C GLN A 585 8.53 10.98 -14.94
N TYR A 586 9.81 11.27 -14.74
CA TYR A 586 10.25 12.45 -13.99
C TYR A 586 9.65 13.72 -14.59
N ASN A 587 9.86 13.96 -15.90
CA ASN A 587 9.44 15.19 -16.57
C ASN A 587 7.92 15.34 -16.59
N LYS A 588 7.18 14.24 -16.69
CA LYS A 588 5.72 14.22 -16.57
C LYS A 588 5.27 14.72 -15.19
N LEU A 589 5.90 14.23 -14.12
CA LEU A 589 5.60 14.69 -12.76
C LEU A 589 6.03 16.14 -12.54
N ALA A 590 7.20 16.52 -13.03
CA ALA A 590 7.75 17.86 -12.88
C ALA A 590 6.82 18.90 -13.51
N THR A 591 6.27 18.59 -14.70
CA THR A 591 5.25 19.43 -15.34
C THR A 591 4.05 19.66 -14.43
N SER A 592 3.52 18.62 -13.79
CA SER A 592 2.35 18.73 -12.91
C SER A 592 2.61 19.51 -11.61
N SER A 593 3.87 19.52 -11.14
CA SER A 593 4.28 20.19 -9.91
C SER A 593 4.96 21.54 -10.13
N LEU A 594 5.02 22.01 -11.39
CA LEU A 594 5.72 23.22 -11.83
C LEU A 594 7.24 23.19 -11.61
N GLY A 595 7.82 21.98 -11.64
CA GLY A 595 9.25 21.73 -11.57
C GLY A 595 9.95 21.84 -12.93
N ASP A 596 11.28 21.89 -12.88
CA ASP A 596 12.12 21.83 -14.07
C ASP A 596 12.26 20.39 -14.58
N PRO A 597 12.56 20.20 -15.89
CA PRO A 597 12.92 18.89 -16.41
C PRO A 597 14.24 18.38 -15.80
N LEU A 598 14.41 17.06 -15.76
CA LEU A 598 15.60 16.42 -15.20
C LEU A 598 16.87 16.82 -15.98
N THR A 599 17.80 17.48 -15.29
CA THR A 599 19.14 17.81 -15.79
C THR A 599 20.22 17.27 -14.85
N VAL A 600 21.51 17.38 -15.19
CA VAL A 600 22.59 17.06 -14.24
C VAL A 600 22.58 18.00 -13.04
N GLN A 601 22.27 19.29 -13.24
CA GLN A 601 22.15 20.27 -12.17
C GLN A 601 20.82 20.13 -11.41
N GLU A 602 20.03 19.12 -11.75
CA GLU A 602 18.99 18.65 -10.86
C GLU A 602 19.63 18.41 -9.50
N SER A 603 19.20 19.22 -8.57
CA SER A 603 19.25 18.81 -7.19
C SER A 603 17.84 18.32 -6.94
N ALA A 604 17.65 17.13 -6.38
CA ALA A 604 16.32 16.74 -5.92
C ALA A 604 15.91 17.68 -4.76
N TYR A 605 15.52 18.93 -5.08
CA TYR A 605 15.29 20.07 -4.17
C TYR A 605 14.13 19.79 -3.20
N ASP A 606 13.27 18.83 -3.56
CA ASP A 606 12.00 18.60 -2.88
C ASP A 606 12.04 17.44 -1.89
N TRP A 607 13.16 16.72 -1.76
CA TRP A 607 13.14 15.54 -0.90
C TRP A 607 13.12 15.93 0.59
N TYR A 608 13.98 16.84 1.04
CA TYR A 608 14.23 17.02 2.48
C TYR A 608 14.42 18.45 2.95
N GLY A 609 14.23 19.43 2.07
CA GLY A 609 14.52 20.83 2.34
C GLY A 609 15.53 21.42 1.35
N SER A 610 15.95 22.64 1.62
CA SER A 610 16.86 23.41 0.77
C SER A 610 18.17 22.66 0.48
N ALA A 611 18.69 22.77 -0.75
CA ALA A 611 19.99 22.23 -1.16
C ALA A 611 21.19 22.72 -0.31
N PHE A 612 21.00 23.78 0.49
CA PHE A 612 21.95 24.23 1.51
C PHE A 612 22.08 23.29 2.71
N SER A 613 20.97 22.68 3.09
CA SER A 613 20.88 21.91 4.33
C SER A 613 21.18 20.43 4.09
N TYR A 614 21.07 19.97 2.85
CA TYR A 614 21.29 18.57 2.51
C TYR A 614 22.77 18.19 2.38
N HIS A 615 23.08 16.94 2.70
CA HIS A 615 24.43 16.39 2.62
C HIS A 615 25.04 16.51 1.22
N ARG A 616 26.12 17.31 1.09
CA ARG A 616 26.74 17.68 -0.19
C ARG A 616 27.31 16.50 -0.98
N PRO A 617 28.00 15.52 -0.36
CA PRO A 617 28.48 14.34 -1.07
C PRO A 617 27.37 13.54 -1.76
N TYR A 618 26.16 13.48 -1.18
CA TYR A 618 25.02 12.83 -1.84
C TYR A 618 24.68 13.54 -3.16
N ILE A 619 24.60 14.88 -3.13
CA ILE A 619 24.32 15.68 -4.33
C ILE A 619 25.39 15.44 -5.39
N ALA A 620 26.67 15.47 -5.01
CA ALA A 620 27.77 15.23 -5.95
C ALA A 620 27.69 13.82 -6.59
N GLN A 621 27.38 12.79 -5.80
CA GLN A 621 27.16 11.43 -6.30
C GLN A 621 25.95 11.35 -7.24
N LEU A 622 24.85 12.02 -6.90
CA LEU A 622 23.65 12.10 -7.73
C LEU A 622 23.99 12.68 -9.10
N GLN A 623 24.60 13.86 -9.12
CA GLN A 623 24.99 14.57 -10.36
C GLN A 623 25.95 13.74 -11.20
N GLU A 624 26.94 13.09 -10.57
CA GLU A 624 27.88 12.23 -11.28
C GLU A 624 27.19 11.05 -11.97
N GLY A 625 26.27 10.38 -11.28
CA GLY A 625 25.51 9.28 -11.89
C GLY A 625 24.59 9.77 -12.99
N LEU A 626 23.98 10.95 -12.86
CA LEU A 626 23.16 11.56 -13.92
C LEU A 626 24.01 11.87 -15.18
N ARG A 627 25.23 12.39 -15.03
CA ARG A 627 26.17 12.56 -16.15
C ARG A 627 26.49 11.24 -16.84
N LYS A 628 26.80 10.20 -16.06
CA LYS A 628 27.07 8.85 -16.60
C LYS A 628 25.85 8.24 -17.30
N ALA A 629 24.65 8.60 -16.85
CA ALA A 629 23.39 8.23 -17.49
C ALA A 629 23.11 9.02 -18.80
N GLY A 630 23.95 10.00 -19.16
CA GLY A 630 23.83 10.76 -20.40
C GLY A 630 22.86 11.93 -20.32
N LEU A 631 22.51 12.39 -19.12
CA LEU A 631 21.64 13.56 -18.94
C LEU A 631 22.38 14.84 -19.34
N PRO A 632 21.69 15.82 -19.93
CA PRO A 632 22.29 17.10 -20.27
C PRO A 632 22.63 17.90 -19.01
N GLU A 633 23.72 18.67 -19.08
CA GLU A 633 24.00 19.71 -18.08
C GLU A 633 22.88 20.76 -18.13
N GLY A 634 22.41 21.16 -16.95
CA GLY A 634 21.58 22.33 -16.74
C GLY A 634 22.40 23.63 -16.76
N ALA A 635 21.79 24.71 -16.30
CA ALA A 635 22.35 26.05 -16.36
C ALA A 635 23.16 26.41 -15.11
N GLY A 636 23.97 27.48 -15.25
CA GLY A 636 24.71 28.05 -14.14
C GLY A 636 25.88 27.18 -13.66
N THR A 637 26.42 26.31 -14.52
CA THR A 637 27.61 25.49 -14.27
C THR A 637 28.92 26.30 -14.31
N ASP A 638 28.82 27.58 -14.68
CA ASP A 638 29.91 28.55 -14.69
C ASP A 638 30.31 29.07 -13.29
N LEU A 639 29.57 28.70 -12.24
CA LEU A 639 29.91 28.94 -10.85
C LEU A 639 29.98 27.63 -10.07
N ALA A 640 31.02 27.48 -9.24
CA ALA A 640 30.99 26.46 -8.21
C ALA A 640 29.95 26.86 -7.15
N PHE A 641 29.37 25.87 -6.46
CA PHE A 641 28.39 26.16 -5.43
C PHE A 641 28.93 27.12 -4.37
N ASP A 642 30.16 26.88 -3.88
CA ASP A 642 30.74 27.66 -2.77
C ASP A 642 30.92 29.15 -3.13
N ASP A 643 31.01 29.48 -4.42
CA ASP A 643 31.22 30.84 -4.90
C ASP A 643 30.01 31.75 -4.65
N TYR A 644 28.79 31.23 -4.85
CA TYR A 644 27.56 31.93 -4.50
C TYR A 644 27.05 31.52 -3.10
N ALA A 645 27.46 30.34 -2.67
CA ALA A 645 27.26 29.69 -1.38
C ALA A 645 27.24 30.66 -0.21
N LYS A 646 28.39 31.33 -0.10
CA LYS A 646 28.79 32.25 0.96
C LYS A 646 27.91 33.48 1.14
N PHE A 647 27.08 33.83 0.15
CA PHE A 647 26.19 34.98 0.26
C PHE A 647 24.85 34.63 0.89
N MET A 648 24.57 33.36 1.18
CA MET A 648 23.26 32.92 1.64
C MET A 648 23.33 32.44 3.09
N THR A 649 22.31 32.80 3.87
CA THR A 649 22.15 32.34 5.25
C THR A 649 20.75 31.79 5.43
N LEU A 650 20.62 30.63 6.08
CA LEU A 650 19.33 30.06 6.45
C LEU A 650 19.03 30.38 7.92
N THR A 651 18.00 31.17 8.18
CA THR A 651 17.57 31.50 9.55
C THR A 651 16.12 31.06 9.75
N LYS A 652 15.88 30.13 10.68
CA LYS A 652 14.55 29.59 11.00
C LYS A 652 13.77 29.08 9.76
N GLY A 653 14.48 28.49 8.79
CA GLY A 653 13.88 27.97 7.56
C GLY A 653 13.71 28.99 6.43
N GLU A 654 14.07 30.26 6.63
CA GLU A 654 14.06 31.28 5.58
C GLU A 654 15.48 31.57 5.07
N LEU A 655 15.66 31.52 3.74
CA LEU A 655 16.91 31.93 3.11
C LEU A 655 16.96 33.46 2.97
N SER A 656 17.98 34.06 3.55
CA SER A 656 18.40 35.43 3.26
C SER A 656 19.64 35.40 2.38
N VAL A 657 19.78 36.42 1.53
CA VAL A 657 20.96 36.61 0.69
C VAL A 657 21.59 37.95 1.09
N GLU A 658 22.83 37.91 1.58
CA GLU A 658 23.61 39.10 1.85
C GLU A 658 23.72 39.96 0.60
N ARG A 659 23.82 41.28 0.79
CA ARG A 659 24.00 42.25 -0.32
C ARG A 659 22.85 42.24 -1.34
N THR A 660 21.69 41.75 -0.94
CA THR A 660 20.43 41.88 -1.69
C THR A 660 19.41 42.71 -0.92
N ILE A 661 18.40 43.19 -1.62
CA ILE A 661 17.25 43.87 -1.03
C ILE A 661 16.02 42.98 -1.21
N LYS A 662 15.47 42.45 -0.12
CA LYS A 662 14.17 41.77 -0.10
C LYS A 662 13.08 42.83 -0.25
N VAL A 663 12.28 42.72 -1.30
CA VAL A 663 11.26 43.72 -1.66
C VAL A 663 9.86 43.21 -1.36
N ASP A 664 8.97 44.13 -1.00
CA ASP A 664 7.53 43.86 -0.89
C ASP A 664 6.81 44.25 -2.19
N VAL A 665 5.49 44.07 -2.23
CA VAL A 665 4.67 44.39 -3.41
C VAL A 665 4.76 45.87 -3.82
N ALA A 666 4.82 46.79 -2.86
CA ALA A 666 4.90 48.22 -3.15
C ALA A 666 6.24 48.59 -3.79
N GLU A 667 7.33 48.02 -3.29
CA GLU A 667 8.67 48.22 -3.83
C GLU A 667 8.84 47.53 -5.19
N VAL A 668 8.23 46.36 -5.40
CA VAL A 668 8.16 45.72 -6.73
C VAL A 668 7.50 46.65 -7.74
N LYS A 669 6.36 47.28 -7.39
CA LYS A 669 5.68 48.27 -8.26
C LYS A 669 6.60 49.45 -8.59
N ALA A 670 7.35 49.96 -7.60
CA ALA A 670 8.29 51.06 -7.81
C ALA A 670 9.44 50.67 -8.74
N LEU A 671 9.99 49.46 -8.60
CA LEU A 671 11.06 48.94 -9.46
C LEU A 671 10.59 48.73 -10.90
N LEU A 672 9.39 48.18 -11.10
CA LEU A 672 8.78 48.04 -12.42
C LEU A 672 8.56 49.41 -13.09
N ALA A 673 8.08 50.40 -12.35
CA ALA A 673 7.90 51.76 -12.86
C ALA A 673 9.23 52.43 -13.24
N ARG A 674 10.32 52.10 -12.54
CA ARG A 674 11.70 52.54 -12.86
C ARG A 674 12.32 51.78 -14.04
N GLY A 675 11.66 50.76 -14.57
CA GLY A 675 12.15 49.95 -15.68
C GLY A 675 13.21 48.91 -15.30
N VAL A 676 13.27 48.51 -14.03
CA VAL A 676 14.17 47.41 -13.60
C VAL A 676 13.71 46.10 -14.23
N THR A 677 14.68 45.35 -14.76
CA THR A 677 14.42 44.03 -15.35
C THR A 677 14.09 43.02 -14.25
N PHE A 678 12.92 42.39 -14.36
CA PHE A 678 12.52 41.27 -13.51
C PHE A 678 12.80 39.95 -14.23
N ILE A 679 13.47 39.04 -13.52
CA ILE A 679 13.78 37.70 -13.99
C ILE A 679 12.89 36.71 -13.26
N ASP A 680 12.07 36.00 -14.04
CA ASP A 680 11.32 34.85 -13.59
C ASP A 680 12.21 33.61 -13.65
N VAL A 681 12.50 33.02 -12.49
CA VAL A 681 13.44 31.89 -12.42
C VAL A 681 12.76 30.52 -12.39
N ARG A 682 11.45 30.49 -12.65
CA ARG A 682 10.64 29.26 -12.73
C ARG A 682 10.90 28.51 -14.03
N ALA A 683 10.52 27.24 -14.05
CA ALA A 683 10.58 26.40 -15.24
C ALA A 683 9.74 27.01 -16.40
N PRO A 684 10.20 26.89 -17.66
CA PRO A 684 9.49 27.45 -18.82
C PRO A 684 8.11 26.83 -19.08
N LEU A 685 7.77 25.74 -18.39
CA LEU A 685 6.46 25.08 -18.51
C LEU A 685 5.39 25.71 -17.60
N THR A 686 5.73 26.76 -16.82
CA THR A 686 4.88 27.28 -15.74
C THR A 686 4.19 28.61 -16.06
N TYR A 687 4.25 29.07 -17.32
CA TYR A 687 3.74 30.37 -17.75
C TYR A 687 2.22 30.52 -17.72
N ASP A 688 1.48 29.39 -17.76
CA ASP A 688 0.01 29.38 -17.64
C ASP A 688 -0.47 29.84 -16.25
N ILE A 689 0.46 30.13 -15.32
CA ILE A 689 0.18 30.52 -13.95
C ILE A 689 0.82 31.89 -13.74
N GLY A 690 -0.04 32.90 -13.62
CA GLY A 690 0.26 34.32 -13.85
C GLY A 690 1.65 34.79 -13.43
N HIS A 691 2.24 35.64 -14.28
CA HIS A 691 3.59 36.15 -14.13
C HIS A 691 3.59 37.67 -13.95
N LEU A 692 4.70 38.20 -13.41
CA LEU A 692 4.88 39.65 -13.34
C LEU A 692 4.96 40.22 -14.77
N PRO A 693 4.17 41.24 -15.13
CA PRO A 693 4.20 41.80 -16.48
C PRO A 693 5.60 42.25 -16.90
N LYS A 694 6.01 41.90 -18.13
CA LYS A 694 7.33 42.19 -18.71
C LYS A 694 8.53 41.50 -18.05
N ALA A 695 8.29 40.56 -17.14
CA ALA A 695 9.37 39.71 -16.64
C ALA A 695 9.95 38.83 -17.76
N VAL A 696 11.26 38.61 -17.72
CA VAL A 696 11.94 37.70 -18.63
C VAL A 696 12.18 36.38 -17.91
N ASN A 697 11.79 35.27 -18.52
CA ASN A 697 12.07 33.96 -17.94
C ASN A 697 13.49 33.53 -18.22
N LEU A 698 14.18 33.17 -17.14
CA LEU A 698 15.44 32.47 -17.16
C LEU A 698 15.38 31.45 -16.02
N SER A 699 14.81 30.26 -16.30
CA SER A 699 14.78 29.15 -15.32
C SER A 699 16.13 28.97 -14.66
N LEU A 700 16.11 28.85 -13.32
CA LEU A 700 17.31 28.67 -12.52
C LEU A 700 18.14 27.45 -12.98
N LEU A 701 17.45 26.38 -13.38
CA LEU A 701 18.06 25.07 -13.66
C LEU A 701 18.29 24.84 -15.14
N THR A 702 17.53 25.46 -16.04
CA THR A 702 17.66 25.18 -17.49
C THR A 702 18.17 26.35 -18.31
N ALA A 703 18.15 27.60 -17.81
CA ALA A 703 18.53 28.78 -18.62
C ALA A 703 19.44 29.81 -17.94
N LEU A 704 19.42 29.96 -16.62
CA LEU A 704 20.12 31.04 -15.91
C LEU A 704 21.64 30.79 -15.82
N SER A 705 22.41 31.61 -16.53
CA SER A 705 23.88 31.67 -16.53
C SER A 705 24.34 33.12 -16.57
N LYS A 706 25.65 33.36 -16.35
CA LYS A 706 26.22 34.71 -16.51
C LYS A 706 25.91 35.32 -17.88
N GLU A 707 26.02 34.53 -18.94
CA GLU A 707 25.82 35.00 -20.31
C GLU A 707 24.35 35.31 -20.60
N SER A 708 23.43 34.42 -20.21
CA SER A 708 22.00 34.63 -20.45
C SER A 708 21.45 35.80 -19.64
N LEU A 709 21.90 35.97 -18.39
CA LEU A 709 21.54 37.13 -17.57
C LEU A 709 22.07 38.44 -18.17
N ALA A 710 23.33 38.48 -18.60
CA ALA A 710 23.94 39.67 -19.21
C ALA A 710 23.24 40.08 -20.52
N LYS A 711 22.76 39.11 -21.32
CA LYS A 711 21.98 39.40 -22.54
C LYS A 711 20.66 40.11 -22.24
N VAL A 712 20.02 39.75 -21.13
CA VAL A 712 18.69 40.26 -20.76
C VAL A 712 18.78 41.59 -20.00
N VAL A 713 19.71 41.71 -19.05
CA VAL A 713 19.89 42.92 -18.23
C VAL A 713 20.75 43.98 -18.95
N GLY A 714 21.53 43.58 -19.96
CA GLY A 714 22.40 44.46 -20.73
C GLY A 714 23.57 45.00 -19.90
N LYS A 715 23.81 46.32 -19.96
CA LYS A 715 24.86 47.01 -19.17
C LYS A 715 24.36 47.48 -17.81
N ALA A 716 23.09 47.25 -17.47
CA ALA A 716 22.55 47.67 -16.18
C ALA A 716 23.11 46.76 -15.07
N ASP A 717 23.57 47.38 -13.99
CA ASP A 717 24.04 46.69 -12.79
C ASP A 717 22.90 46.53 -11.76
N GLU A 718 21.68 46.35 -12.25
CA GLU A 718 20.44 46.36 -11.46
C GLU A 718 19.46 45.31 -11.98
N VAL A 719 19.05 44.38 -11.13
CA VAL A 719 18.18 43.25 -11.52
C VAL A 719 17.32 42.77 -10.34
N ALA A 720 16.10 42.32 -10.62
CA ALA A 720 15.21 41.72 -9.64
C ALA A 720 14.87 40.26 -10.01
N PHE A 721 14.86 39.37 -9.04
CA PHE A 721 14.46 37.96 -9.23
C PHE A 721 13.16 37.64 -8.48
N TYR A 722 12.32 36.78 -9.04
CA TYR A 722 11.10 36.32 -8.36
C TYR A 722 10.72 34.88 -8.76
N CYS A 723 9.84 34.29 -7.96
CA CYS A 723 9.30 32.93 -8.09
C CYS A 723 7.88 32.88 -7.48
N GLN A 724 7.11 31.79 -7.65
CA GLN A 724 5.69 31.71 -7.22
C GLN A 724 5.48 31.74 -5.71
N GLY A 725 6.41 31.18 -4.92
CA GLY A 725 6.17 30.90 -3.50
C GLY A 725 6.70 31.94 -2.55
N ARG A 726 5.97 32.13 -1.44
CA ARG A 726 6.50 32.86 -0.29
C ARG A 726 7.76 32.13 0.18
N ASN A 727 8.87 32.87 0.31
CA ASN A 727 10.19 32.32 0.62
C ASN A 727 10.71 31.28 -0.40
N CYS A 728 10.32 31.38 -1.68
CA CYS A 728 10.85 30.50 -2.72
C CYS A 728 12.39 30.56 -2.79
N THR A 729 13.01 29.39 -2.65
CA THR A 729 14.47 29.26 -2.62
C THR A 729 15.11 29.60 -3.96
N HIS A 730 14.43 29.37 -5.09
CA HIS A 730 14.93 29.66 -6.44
C HIS A 730 15.33 31.13 -6.64
N ALA A 731 14.52 32.07 -6.15
CA ALA A 731 14.82 33.49 -6.26
C ALA A 731 16.08 33.85 -5.44
N ALA A 732 16.20 33.30 -4.23
CA ALA A 732 17.39 33.48 -3.41
C ALA A 732 18.67 32.92 -4.07
N TYR A 733 18.58 31.71 -4.66
CA TYR A 733 19.70 31.13 -5.43
C TYR A 733 20.11 32.00 -6.61
N ALA A 734 19.15 32.48 -7.40
CA ALA A 734 19.41 33.32 -8.55
C ALA A 734 20.07 34.65 -8.15
N SER A 735 19.61 35.26 -7.06
CA SER A 735 20.22 36.48 -6.51
C SER A 735 21.66 36.27 -6.04
N ALA A 736 21.94 35.15 -5.36
CA ALA A 736 23.29 34.83 -4.93
C ALA A 736 24.23 34.59 -6.12
N LYS A 737 23.76 33.89 -7.16
CA LYS A 737 24.49 33.73 -8.44
C LYS A 737 24.78 35.09 -9.08
N ALA A 738 23.79 35.98 -9.14
CA ALA A 738 23.98 37.33 -9.69
C ALA A 738 25.06 38.13 -8.92
N ILE A 739 25.06 38.08 -7.60
CA ILE A 739 26.11 38.73 -6.80
C ILE A 739 27.48 38.13 -7.11
N ALA A 740 27.58 36.79 -7.19
CA ALA A 740 28.83 36.12 -7.54
C ALA A 740 29.33 36.50 -8.95
N TRP A 741 28.42 36.78 -9.89
CA TRP A 741 28.74 37.29 -11.22
C TRP A 741 29.12 38.79 -11.26
N GLY A 742 28.96 39.50 -10.14
CA GLY A 742 29.40 40.89 -9.98
C GLY A 742 28.28 41.93 -9.93
N TYR A 743 27.01 41.53 -9.92
CA TYR A 743 25.90 42.49 -9.85
C TYR A 743 25.80 43.14 -8.46
N THR A 744 25.67 44.47 -8.39
CA THR A 744 25.68 45.20 -7.10
C THR A 744 24.30 45.64 -6.59
N ARG A 745 23.31 45.83 -7.46
CA ARG A 745 21.92 46.15 -7.08
C ARG A 745 20.98 45.00 -7.41
N VAL A 746 20.99 44.00 -6.54
CA VAL A 746 20.18 42.78 -6.70
C VAL A 746 18.99 42.80 -5.74
N TYR A 747 17.80 42.66 -6.31
CA TYR A 747 16.54 42.56 -5.57
C TYR A 747 16.00 41.14 -5.68
N TYR A 748 15.28 40.69 -4.66
CA TYR A 748 14.43 39.50 -4.80
C TYR A 748 13.11 39.66 -4.09
N PHE A 749 12.05 39.24 -4.79
CA PHE A 749 10.70 39.27 -4.27
C PHE A 749 10.39 37.93 -3.58
N ALA A 750 10.31 37.99 -2.25
CA ALA A 750 10.09 36.82 -1.41
C ALA A 750 8.60 36.56 -1.08
N GLY A 751 7.71 37.49 -1.47
CA GLY A 751 6.27 37.38 -1.24
C GLY A 751 5.56 36.37 -2.15
N GLY A 752 6.16 36.09 -3.31
CA GLY A 752 5.59 35.19 -4.31
C GLY A 752 4.32 35.74 -4.97
N PHE A 753 3.78 34.96 -5.90
CA PHE A 753 2.59 35.31 -6.69
C PHE A 753 1.36 35.64 -5.83
N LEU A 754 1.18 34.95 -4.71
CA LEU A 754 -0.01 35.09 -3.85
C LEU A 754 -0.13 36.49 -3.22
N GLU A 755 0.99 37.09 -2.79
CA GLU A 755 0.96 38.46 -2.27
C GLU A 755 0.67 39.50 -3.37
N TRP A 756 0.92 39.16 -4.64
CA TRP A 756 0.62 40.02 -5.78
C TRP A 756 -0.85 39.94 -6.20
N ASP A 757 -1.45 38.73 -6.14
CA ASP A 757 -2.86 38.48 -6.47
C ASP A 757 -3.81 39.10 -5.42
N ASP A 758 -3.47 39.00 -4.13
CA ASP A 758 -4.23 39.60 -3.02
C ASP A 758 -4.37 41.14 -3.15
N GLU A 759 -3.50 41.79 -3.93
CA GLU A 759 -3.47 43.24 -4.19
C GLU A 759 -4.21 43.66 -5.48
N GLY A 760 -4.92 42.73 -6.14
CA GLY A 760 -5.83 43.01 -7.27
C GLY A 760 -5.14 43.44 -8.57
N TYR A 761 -3.88 43.03 -8.77
CA TYR A 761 -3.10 43.43 -9.94
C TYR A 761 -3.30 42.45 -11.12
N PRO A 762 -3.38 42.92 -12.39
CA PRO A 762 -3.61 42.04 -13.53
C PRO A 762 -2.44 41.07 -13.72
N LEU A 763 -2.77 39.79 -13.61
CA LEU A 763 -1.91 38.70 -14.01
C LEU A 763 -2.11 38.44 -15.49
N VAL A 764 -1.01 38.34 -16.23
CA VAL A 764 -1.06 37.83 -17.60
C VAL A 764 -1.06 36.30 -17.50
N ILE A 765 -2.23 35.71 -17.68
CA ILE A 765 -2.36 34.27 -17.95
C ILE A 765 -2.22 34.12 -19.46
N GLU A 766 -1.00 33.89 -19.93
CA GLU A 766 -0.82 33.43 -21.31
C GLU A 766 -1.16 31.94 -21.32
N VAL A 767 -2.40 31.60 -21.66
CA VAL A 767 -2.75 30.21 -22.00
C VAL A 767 -2.05 29.89 -23.30
N GLY A 768 -0.97 29.11 -23.23
CA GLY A 768 -0.22 28.66 -24.41
C GLY A 768 -1.12 27.85 -25.36
N LYS A 769 -1.05 28.16 -26.65
CA LYS A 769 -1.67 27.40 -27.75
C LYS A 769 -0.95 26.10 -28.06
#